data_AF-A0A2W7AJG2-F1
#
_entry.id   AF-A0A2W7AJG2-F1
#
_cell.length_a   1.000
_cell.length_b   1.000
_cell.length_c   1.000
_cell.angle_alpha   90.00
_cell.angle_beta   90.00
_cell.angle_gamma   90.00
#
_symmetry.space_group_name_H-M   'P 1'
#
loop_
_entity.id
_entity.type
_entity.pdbx_description
1 polymer ?
#
loop_
_entity_poly.entity_id
_entity_poly.type
_entity_poly.pdbx_seq_one_letter_code
_entity_poly.pdbx_strand_id
1 'polypeptide(L)'
;MPETLLNHRYRLLHVLGSGGFGRTYVAEDIQQAGNPKCVIKQLKPASQDPVFLDVARRLFFNEVEILRRLGGHDRIPALLQDFEEDNQFYLVQEYVEGLPLSEELVALKQLTEVEVIVLLRDVLEILEFVHQHNIVHRDIKPSNLMRRQHDHRIVLIDFGAVKEMQTQLLQGTGQTNLTVGIATQGYGPSEQLAGKPRYNSDIYALGITAIQALTGLHPSQLPTHPTTGEVIWRDRAVVTPWLARILNQMVRYHFNQRFQSAAEVLQALDQTALVDAPTLGTDETLLPFTQMDTLANEGAHPSEIIDIPTKPRHRRRVAVLMIGSVSLMAIAIVTGARNLGWLQPMEIAAYDWNMRSKPEPEPDPRLLVVGITEADIQAQKRFPLSDEAIAATIAQLQRHQPRAIGLDIFRDIPQPPGRSQLLTALKASNIVTITNLGTPITPAPPGIPSDRVGFNDVVLDADSVVRRNLMFADLNTTTYHSFSLRLAEMYLAKKGIQLQPSPGDRTVVQLGAVPFPPLSKNAGGYQNLDDQGYQVMLNYRGRTVAQQVSLSQVLKGQVPPEQIKDRIVLIGTTAANAKDLFLTPFSSTETENSRLPGVLIHAQMVSQFLNAGLDGKSPIWYWSNKIEIVWIGGWAVLAGAIAWFAVRRPVWVLIGEVGLIAIVVLVGISVFSYQGWIPIIPPIFAIILAGGGIAAYRMARFDG
;
A
#
# COMPACT_ATOMS: atom_id res chain seq x y z
N MET A 1 -19.80 -29.58 3.93
CA MET A 1 -20.41 -29.02 2.70
C MET A 1 -20.62 -30.19 1.74
N PRO A 2 -21.74 -30.30 1.01
CA PRO A 2 -21.91 -31.37 0.02
C PRO A 2 -20.75 -31.34 -0.98
N GLU A 3 -20.21 -32.52 -1.32
CA GLU A 3 -19.08 -32.70 -2.23
C GLU A 3 -19.40 -32.07 -3.59
N THR A 4 -18.89 -30.86 -3.84
CA THR A 4 -19.11 -30.16 -5.09
C THR A 4 -18.04 -30.62 -6.07
N LEU A 5 -18.42 -31.47 -7.01
CA LEU A 5 -17.55 -31.90 -8.12
C LEU A 5 -17.55 -30.82 -9.19
N LEU A 6 -16.36 -30.36 -9.59
CA LEU A 6 -16.19 -29.43 -10.70
C LEU A 6 -16.09 -30.21 -12.02
N ASN A 7 -16.82 -29.77 -13.06
CA ASN A 7 -16.91 -30.46 -14.35
C ASN A 7 -17.24 -31.96 -14.22
N HIS A 8 -17.99 -32.36 -13.19
CA HIS A 8 -18.32 -33.75 -12.85
C HIS A 8 -17.13 -34.73 -12.76
N ARG A 9 -15.90 -34.22 -12.61
CA ARG A 9 -14.65 -35.00 -12.67
C ARG A 9 -13.64 -34.64 -11.58
N TYR A 10 -13.64 -33.39 -11.13
CA TYR A 10 -12.64 -32.93 -10.20
C TYR A 10 -13.22 -32.72 -8.81
N ARG A 11 -12.74 -33.49 -7.84
CA ARG A 11 -13.06 -33.30 -6.43
C ARG A 11 -12.12 -32.25 -5.85
N LEU A 12 -12.63 -31.06 -5.55
CA LEU A 12 -11.84 -30.00 -4.93
C LEU A 12 -11.45 -30.38 -3.50
N LEU A 13 -10.16 -30.36 -3.19
CA LEU A 13 -9.65 -30.69 -1.86
C LEU A 13 -9.53 -29.45 -0.97
N HIS A 14 -8.79 -28.44 -1.41
CA HIS A 14 -8.61 -27.17 -0.70
C HIS A 14 -8.10 -26.06 -1.65
N VAL A 15 -8.22 -24.82 -1.21
CA VAL A 15 -7.76 -23.63 -1.94
C VAL A 15 -6.27 -23.40 -1.65
N LEU A 16 -5.43 -23.33 -2.70
CA LEU A 16 -4.02 -22.97 -2.61
C LEU A 16 -3.80 -21.45 -2.58
N GLY A 17 -4.68 -20.70 -3.24
CA GLY A 17 -4.56 -19.25 -3.31
C GLY A 17 -5.83 -18.61 -3.86
N SER A 18 -6.14 -17.40 -3.39
CA SER A 18 -7.26 -16.60 -3.87
C SER A 18 -6.83 -15.17 -4.10
N GLY A 19 -7.11 -14.61 -5.28
CA GLY A 19 -6.79 -13.22 -5.62
C GLY A 19 -7.92 -12.55 -6.40
N GLY A 20 -7.72 -11.29 -6.79
CA GLY A 20 -8.74 -10.47 -7.48
C GLY A 20 -9.19 -11.00 -8.85
N PHE A 21 -8.50 -12.00 -9.40
CA PHE A 21 -8.73 -12.53 -10.75
C PHE A 21 -9.16 -14.01 -10.77
N GLY A 22 -9.23 -14.66 -9.60
CA GLY A 22 -9.45 -16.11 -9.59
C GLY A 22 -9.11 -16.82 -8.29
N ARG A 23 -9.26 -18.14 -8.31
CA ARG A 23 -8.90 -19.06 -7.22
C ARG A 23 -8.13 -20.24 -7.78
N THR A 24 -7.14 -20.70 -7.04
CA THR A 24 -6.37 -21.91 -7.36
C THR A 24 -6.69 -22.98 -6.33
N TYR A 25 -6.99 -24.19 -6.79
CA TYR A 25 -7.37 -25.33 -5.95
C TYR A 25 -6.40 -26.50 -6.18
N VAL A 26 -6.15 -27.30 -5.14
CA VAL A 26 -5.78 -28.71 -5.35
C VAL A 26 -7.06 -29.51 -5.52
N ALA A 27 -7.10 -30.39 -6.51
CA ALA A 27 -8.20 -31.30 -6.74
C ALA A 27 -7.72 -32.71 -7.06
N GLU A 28 -8.60 -33.70 -6.88
CA GLU A 28 -8.40 -35.07 -7.37
C GLU A 28 -9.20 -35.28 -8.65
N ASP A 29 -8.57 -35.90 -9.65
CA ASP A 29 -9.26 -36.38 -10.84
C ASP A 29 -9.89 -37.75 -10.57
N ILE A 30 -11.19 -37.76 -10.27
CA ILE A 30 -11.90 -38.98 -9.88
C ILE A 30 -12.21 -39.92 -11.07
N GLN A 31 -11.90 -39.50 -12.30
CA GLN A 31 -12.07 -40.33 -13.49
C GLN A 31 -10.79 -41.07 -13.89
N GLN A 32 -9.66 -40.79 -13.25
CA GLN A 32 -8.40 -41.51 -13.44
C GLN A 32 -8.14 -42.51 -12.31
N ALA A 33 -7.57 -43.66 -12.66
CA ALA A 33 -7.23 -44.69 -11.68
C ALA A 33 -6.24 -44.13 -10.64
N GLY A 34 -6.58 -44.29 -9.35
CA GLY A 34 -5.76 -43.78 -8.26
C GLY A 34 -6.01 -42.32 -7.87
N ASN A 35 -7.00 -41.65 -8.48
CA ASN A 35 -7.41 -40.28 -8.17
C ASN A 35 -6.23 -39.28 -8.08
N PRO A 36 -5.39 -39.17 -9.12
CA PRO A 36 -4.21 -38.31 -9.09
C PRO A 36 -4.58 -36.86 -8.77
N LYS A 37 -3.69 -36.19 -8.04
CA LYS A 37 -3.84 -34.77 -7.71
C LYS A 37 -3.54 -33.91 -8.94
N CYS A 38 -4.27 -32.82 -9.06
CA CYS A 38 -4.07 -31.77 -10.06
C CYS A 38 -4.28 -30.39 -9.43
N VAL A 39 -3.79 -29.35 -10.10
CA VAL A 39 -4.02 -27.96 -9.74
C VAL A 39 -5.05 -27.36 -10.69
N ILE A 40 -6.10 -26.75 -10.15
CA ILE A 40 -7.14 -26.07 -10.94
C ILE A 40 -7.06 -24.58 -10.69
N LYS A 41 -6.70 -23.81 -11.72
CA LYS A 41 -6.78 -22.34 -11.71
C LYS A 41 -8.11 -21.90 -12.33
N GLN A 42 -8.97 -21.33 -11.50
CA GLN A 42 -10.23 -20.72 -11.89
C GLN A 42 -10.02 -19.23 -12.15
N LEU A 43 -10.22 -18.78 -13.38
CA LEU A 43 -10.26 -17.36 -13.73
C LEU A 43 -11.71 -16.88 -13.69
N LYS A 44 -11.98 -15.90 -12.82
CA LYS A 44 -13.31 -15.31 -12.68
C LYS A 44 -13.35 -13.96 -13.39
N PRO A 45 -14.15 -13.81 -14.45
CA PRO A 45 -14.32 -12.51 -15.09
C PRO A 45 -14.85 -11.46 -14.11
N ALA A 46 -14.27 -10.27 -14.13
CA ALA A 46 -14.70 -9.14 -13.31
C ALA A 46 -16.03 -8.51 -13.78
N SER A 47 -16.59 -8.99 -14.89
CA SER A 47 -17.87 -8.60 -15.46
C SER A 47 -18.45 -9.76 -16.26
N GLN A 48 -19.77 -9.88 -16.26
CA GLN A 48 -20.52 -10.82 -17.11
C GLN A 48 -20.95 -10.18 -18.45
N ASP A 49 -20.46 -8.97 -18.74
CA ASP A 49 -20.66 -8.31 -20.03
C ASP A 49 -20.07 -9.15 -21.18
N PRO A 50 -20.83 -9.47 -22.24
CA PRO A 50 -20.37 -10.31 -23.35
C PRO A 50 -19.04 -9.86 -23.97
N VAL A 51 -18.80 -8.55 -24.09
CA VAL A 51 -17.53 -8.01 -24.63
C VAL A 51 -16.37 -8.31 -23.69
N PHE A 52 -16.58 -8.14 -22.38
CA PHE A 52 -15.59 -8.47 -21.37
C PHE A 52 -15.32 -9.98 -21.29
N LEU A 53 -16.38 -10.81 -21.41
CA LEU A 53 -16.26 -12.26 -21.46
C LEU A 53 -15.48 -12.73 -22.68
N ASP A 54 -15.68 -12.13 -23.86
CA ASP A 54 -14.90 -12.44 -25.05
C ASP A 54 -13.42 -12.10 -24.89
N VAL A 55 -13.11 -10.99 -24.23
CA VAL A 55 -11.73 -10.62 -23.89
C VAL A 55 -11.14 -11.60 -22.88
N ALA A 56 -11.85 -11.90 -21.80
CA ALA A 56 -11.41 -12.87 -20.79
C ALA A 56 -11.18 -14.26 -21.42
N ARG A 57 -12.05 -14.68 -22.34
CA ARG A 57 -11.92 -15.92 -23.11
C ARG A 57 -10.67 -15.93 -23.99
N ARG A 58 -10.39 -14.85 -24.72
CA ARG A 58 -9.15 -14.72 -25.52
C ARG A 58 -7.89 -14.79 -24.65
N LEU A 59 -7.91 -14.14 -23.49
CA LEU A 59 -6.79 -14.16 -22.56
C LEU A 59 -6.55 -15.56 -21.98
N PHE A 60 -7.62 -16.22 -21.55
CA PHE A 60 -7.57 -17.59 -21.07
C PHE A 60 -7.02 -18.55 -22.13
N PHE A 61 -7.50 -18.47 -23.37
CA PHE A 61 -7.00 -19.33 -24.45
C PHE A 61 -5.56 -19.02 -24.85
N ASN A 62 -5.09 -17.78 -24.67
CA ASN A 62 -3.67 -17.45 -24.89
C ASN A 62 -2.77 -18.17 -23.88
N GLU A 63 -3.18 -18.22 -22.61
CA GLU A 63 -2.46 -18.96 -21.56
C GLU A 63 -2.46 -20.48 -21.83
N VAL A 64 -3.61 -21.02 -22.23
CA VAL A 64 -3.75 -22.42 -22.66
C VAL A 64 -2.78 -22.73 -23.80
N GLU A 65 -2.71 -21.88 -24.83
CA GLU A 65 -1.82 -22.07 -25.98
C GLU A 65 -0.34 -22.01 -25.59
N ILE A 66 0.04 -21.07 -24.70
CA ILE A 66 1.40 -20.99 -24.16
C ILE A 66 1.78 -22.30 -23.45
N LEU A 67 0.92 -22.79 -22.56
CA LEU A 67 1.19 -24.02 -21.81
C LEU A 67 1.16 -25.27 -22.68
N ARG A 68 0.34 -25.31 -23.74
CA ARG A 68 0.38 -26.39 -24.74
C ARG A 68 1.70 -26.42 -25.50
N ARG A 69 2.24 -25.24 -25.88
CA ARG A 69 3.53 -25.13 -26.58
C ARG A 69 4.72 -25.50 -25.71
N LEU A 70 4.68 -25.09 -24.45
CA LEU A 70 5.73 -25.38 -23.47
C LEU A 70 5.56 -26.76 -22.81
N GLY A 71 4.43 -27.43 -23.05
CA GLY A 71 4.13 -28.75 -22.56
C GLY A 71 5.18 -29.76 -23.03
N GLY A 72 5.76 -30.50 -22.08
CA GLY A 72 6.84 -31.46 -22.32
C GLY A 72 8.18 -31.09 -21.69
N HIS A 73 8.31 -29.89 -21.11
CA HIS A 73 9.47 -29.53 -20.30
C HIS A 73 9.28 -29.99 -18.84
N ASP A 74 10.22 -30.78 -18.31
CA ASP A 74 10.13 -31.41 -16.97
C ASP A 74 9.93 -30.41 -15.81
N ARG A 75 10.35 -29.16 -15.97
CA ARG A 75 10.23 -28.09 -14.95
C ARG A 75 9.14 -27.05 -15.25
N ILE A 76 8.17 -27.38 -16.11
CA ILE A 76 6.95 -26.59 -16.37
C ILE A 76 5.76 -27.55 -16.26
N PRO A 77 4.79 -27.32 -15.35
CA PRO A 77 3.66 -28.23 -15.16
C PRO A 77 2.85 -28.41 -16.44
N ALA A 78 2.59 -29.67 -16.81
CA ALA A 78 1.82 -29.96 -18.00
C ALA A 78 0.37 -29.48 -17.88
N LEU A 79 -0.18 -28.96 -18.98
CA LEU A 79 -1.62 -28.72 -19.09
C LEU A 79 -2.34 -30.08 -19.25
N LEU A 80 -3.19 -30.42 -18.29
CA LEU A 80 -4.00 -31.63 -18.33
C LEU A 80 -5.32 -31.40 -19.05
N GLN A 81 -5.97 -30.26 -18.77
CA GLN A 81 -7.26 -29.90 -19.36
C GLN A 81 -7.56 -28.41 -19.23
N ASP A 82 -8.40 -27.90 -20.10
CA ASP A 82 -9.03 -26.58 -20.02
C ASP A 82 -10.53 -26.70 -20.29
N PHE A 83 -11.35 -25.92 -19.59
CA PHE A 83 -12.81 -25.88 -19.81
C PHE A 83 -13.44 -24.56 -19.33
N GLU A 84 -14.66 -24.31 -19.80
CA GLU A 84 -15.51 -23.20 -19.41
C GLU A 84 -16.80 -23.74 -18.77
N GLU A 85 -17.16 -23.27 -17.57
CA GLU A 85 -18.38 -23.65 -16.85
C GLU A 85 -18.93 -22.40 -16.14
N ASP A 86 -20.22 -22.11 -16.29
CA ASP A 86 -20.90 -20.92 -15.72
C ASP A 86 -20.20 -19.58 -16.03
N ASN A 87 -19.76 -19.38 -17.29
CA ASN A 87 -18.97 -18.22 -17.75
C ASN A 87 -17.68 -18.00 -16.94
N GLN A 88 -17.11 -19.07 -16.37
CA GLN A 88 -15.83 -19.07 -15.69
C GLN A 88 -14.89 -20.02 -16.38
N PHE A 89 -13.61 -19.68 -16.38
CA PHE A 89 -12.60 -20.39 -17.14
C PHE A 89 -11.69 -21.17 -16.19
N TYR A 90 -11.42 -22.43 -16.51
CA TYR A 90 -10.70 -23.35 -15.63
C TYR A 90 -9.54 -23.99 -16.37
N LEU A 91 -8.36 -23.85 -15.82
CA LEU A 91 -7.12 -24.45 -16.29
C LEU A 91 -6.68 -25.54 -15.31
N VAL A 92 -6.57 -26.78 -15.77
CA VAL A 92 -6.15 -27.94 -14.99
C VAL A 92 -4.72 -28.30 -15.35
N GLN A 93 -3.83 -28.27 -14.38
CA GLN A 93 -2.40 -28.53 -14.54
C GLN A 93 -1.95 -29.69 -13.65
N GLU A 94 -0.80 -30.27 -14.01
CA GLU A 94 -0.09 -31.22 -13.16
C GLU A 94 0.16 -30.65 -11.75
N TYR A 95 -0.04 -31.49 -10.73
CA TYR A 95 0.29 -31.12 -9.36
C TYR A 95 1.78 -31.31 -9.10
N VAL A 96 2.45 -30.24 -8.69
CA VAL A 96 3.85 -30.29 -8.29
C VAL A 96 3.91 -30.44 -6.77
N GLU A 97 4.49 -31.55 -6.30
CA GLU A 97 4.78 -31.74 -4.88
C GLU A 97 6.07 -31.01 -4.52
N GLY A 98 5.95 -29.89 -3.81
CA GLY A 98 7.07 -29.03 -3.49
C GLY A 98 6.69 -27.82 -2.63
N LEU A 99 7.69 -26.99 -2.32
CA LEU A 99 7.53 -25.77 -1.52
C LEU A 99 7.82 -24.53 -2.38
N PRO A 100 6.94 -23.52 -2.44
CA PRO A 100 7.23 -22.26 -3.12
C PRO A 100 8.44 -21.55 -2.51
N LEU A 101 9.29 -20.95 -3.35
CA LEU A 101 10.46 -20.20 -2.90
C LEU A 101 10.07 -19.01 -2.02
N SER A 102 8.85 -18.47 -2.16
CA SER A 102 8.33 -17.43 -1.24
C SER A 102 8.18 -17.91 0.21
N GLU A 103 7.92 -19.20 0.41
CA GLU A 103 7.86 -19.82 1.75
C GLU A 103 9.25 -20.28 2.20
N GLU A 104 10.16 -20.58 1.27
CA GLU A 104 11.57 -20.82 1.60
C GLU A 104 12.30 -19.55 2.05
N LEU A 105 11.96 -18.40 1.46
CA LEU A 105 12.59 -17.08 1.67
C LEU A 105 11.78 -16.20 2.65
N VAL A 106 11.30 -16.77 3.75
CA VAL A 106 10.70 -16.00 4.86
C VAL A 106 11.75 -15.10 5.51
N ALA A 107 11.32 -13.95 6.06
CA ALA A 107 12.19 -12.89 6.57
C ALA A 107 13.37 -13.43 7.40
N LEU A 108 14.59 -12.96 7.06
CA LEU A 108 15.89 -13.30 7.65
C LEU A 108 16.53 -14.64 7.24
N LYS A 109 15.88 -15.48 6.42
CA LYS A 109 16.55 -16.63 5.83
C LYS A 109 17.33 -16.21 4.58
N GLN A 110 18.65 -16.26 4.67
CA GLN A 110 19.59 -15.99 3.57
C GLN A 110 20.07 -17.31 2.98
N LEU A 111 20.07 -17.40 1.65
CA LEU A 111 20.73 -18.49 0.93
C LEU A 111 22.21 -18.15 0.77
N THR A 112 23.05 -19.19 0.83
CA THR A 112 24.46 -19.08 0.50
C THR A 112 24.66 -18.77 -0.98
N GLU A 113 25.83 -18.23 -1.32
CA GLU A 113 26.21 -17.97 -2.72
C GLU A 113 26.08 -19.22 -3.61
N VAL A 114 26.46 -20.40 -3.09
CA VAL A 114 26.34 -21.66 -3.83
C VAL A 114 24.88 -22.00 -4.11
N GLU A 115 24.00 -21.90 -3.12
CA GLU A 115 22.57 -22.15 -3.29
C GLU A 115 21.93 -21.16 -4.27
N VAL A 116 22.36 -19.90 -4.25
CA VAL A 116 21.87 -18.88 -5.20
C VAL A 116 22.35 -19.15 -6.62
N ILE A 117 23.58 -19.64 -6.81
CA ILE A 117 24.08 -20.06 -8.13
C ILE A 117 23.26 -21.24 -8.67
N VAL A 118 22.94 -22.23 -7.82
CA VAL A 118 22.08 -23.36 -8.21
C VAL A 118 20.68 -22.87 -8.59
N LEU A 119 20.08 -21.99 -7.78
CA LEU A 119 18.79 -21.36 -8.08
C LEU A 119 18.82 -20.60 -9.42
N LEU A 120 19.85 -19.79 -9.65
CA LEU A 120 20.01 -19.05 -10.90
C LEU A 120 20.09 -19.99 -12.10
N ARG A 121 20.92 -21.04 -12.04
CA ARG A 121 21.04 -22.02 -13.13
C ARG A 121 19.72 -22.71 -13.42
N ASP A 122 19.05 -23.19 -12.39
CA ASP A 122 17.76 -23.87 -12.55
C ASP A 122 16.74 -22.99 -13.27
N VAL A 123 16.60 -21.73 -12.87
CA VAL A 123 15.61 -20.83 -13.49
C VAL A 123 16.07 -20.33 -14.86
N LEU A 124 17.37 -20.07 -15.06
CA LEU A 124 17.90 -19.63 -16.35
C LEU A 124 17.74 -20.70 -17.45
N GLU A 125 17.93 -21.97 -17.13
CA GLU A 125 17.69 -23.07 -18.08
C GLU A 125 16.21 -23.15 -18.49
N ILE A 126 15.28 -22.92 -17.55
CA ILE A 126 13.84 -22.82 -17.86
C ILE A 126 13.57 -21.61 -18.76
N LEU A 127 14.13 -20.44 -18.41
CA LEU A 127 13.95 -19.21 -19.18
C LEU A 127 14.53 -19.31 -20.59
N GLU A 128 15.68 -19.98 -20.76
CA GLU A 128 16.25 -20.24 -22.07
C GLU A 128 15.27 -21.04 -22.95
N PHE A 129 14.72 -22.14 -22.42
CA PHE A 129 13.71 -22.93 -23.13
C PHE A 129 12.46 -22.09 -23.48
N VAL A 130 11.94 -21.30 -22.54
CA VAL A 130 10.77 -20.44 -22.76
C VAL A 130 11.05 -19.37 -23.83
N HIS A 131 12.22 -18.74 -23.79
CA HIS A 131 12.62 -17.69 -24.73
C HIS A 131 12.88 -18.24 -26.14
N GLN A 132 13.40 -19.47 -26.27
CA GLN A 132 13.52 -20.18 -27.57
C GLN A 132 12.17 -20.40 -28.25
N HIS A 133 11.08 -20.51 -27.48
CA HIS A 133 9.71 -20.59 -27.99
C HIS A 133 9.08 -19.21 -28.25
N ASN A 134 9.89 -18.14 -28.22
CA ASN A 134 9.48 -16.75 -28.39
C ASN A 134 8.46 -16.24 -27.36
N ILE A 135 8.53 -16.77 -26.14
CA ILE A 135 7.66 -16.39 -25.03
C ILE A 135 8.47 -15.58 -24.01
N VAL A 136 7.88 -14.52 -23.46
CA VAL A 136 8.41 -13.80 -22.29
C VAL A 136 7.52 -14.14 -21.11
N HIS A 137 8.09 -14.54 -19.97
CA HIS A 137 7.32 -15.02 -18.84
C HIS A 137 6.59 -13.91 -18.07
N ARG A 138 7.27 -12.79 -17.81
CA ARG A 138 6.76 -11.54 -17.22
C ARG A 138 6.39 -11.56 -15.74
N ASP A 139 6.30 -12.72 -15.10
CA ASP A 139 5.97 -12.81 -13.66
C ASP A 139 6.94 -13.71 -12.88
N ILE A 140 8.24 -13.58 -13.14
CA ILE A 140 9.28 -14.30 -12.37
C ILE A 140 9.38 -13.69 -10.97
N LYS A 141 9.13 -14.49 -9.93
CA LYS A 141 9.21 -14.12 -8.51
C LYS A 141 9.18 -15.38 -7.61
N PRO A 142 9.57 -15.28 -6.33
CA PRO A 142 9.60 -16.43 -5.42
C PRO A 142 8.29 -17.24 -5.33
N SER A 143 7.12 -16.60 -5.40
CA SER A 143 5.84 -17.33 -5.30
C SER A 143 5.50 -18.17 -6.53
N ASN A 144 6.18 -17.96 -7.65
CA ASN A 144 5.95 -18.67 -8.91
C ASN A 144 7.06 -19.69 -9.22
N LEU A 145 8.04 -19.83 -8.31
CA LEU A 145 9.13 -20.79 -8.39
C LEU A 145 8.97 -21.79 -7.25
N MET A 146 8.73 -23.06 -7.57
CA MET A 146 8.50 -24.09 -6.56
C MET A 146 9.66 -25.08 -6.54
N ARG A 147 10.20 -25.38 -5.37
CA ARG A 147 11.22 -26.42 -5.22
C ARG A 147 10.55 -27.78 -5.08
N ARG A 148 10.76 -28.63 -6.08
CA ARG A 148 10.19 -29.97 -6.16
C ARG A 148 10.82 -30.89 -5.13
N GLN A 149 10.01 -31.70 -4.45
CA GLN A 149 10.48 -32.44 -3.27
C GLN A 149 11.43 -33.60 -3.59
N HIS A 150 11.24 -34.30 -4.71
CA HIS A 150 11.98 -35.55 -4.97
C HIS A 150 13.40 -35.33 -5.51
N ASP A 151 13.68 -34.21 -6.16
CA ASP A 151 15.00 -33.90 -6.75
C ASP A 151 15.52 -32.48 -6.41
N HIS A 152 14.76 -31.70 -5.65
CA HIS A 152 15.10 -30.34 -5.20
C HIS A 152 15.34 -29.32 -6.32
N ARG A 153 14.91 -29.62 -7.56
CA ARG A 153 14.96 -28.69 -8.70
C ARG A 153 13.81 -27.69 -8.64
N ILE A 154 14.02 -26.50 -9.22
CA ILE A 154 12.97 -25.49 -9.35
C ILE A 154 12.01 -25.81 -10.50
N VAL A 155 10.72 -25.65 -10.27
CA VAL A 155 9.63 -25.76 -11.24
C VAL A 155 8.93 -24.41 -11.36
N LEU A 156 8.65 -23.97 -12.58
CA LEU A 156 7.98 -22.70 -12.88
C LEU A 156 6.47 -22.93 -13.03
N ILE A 157 5.68 -22.49 -12.03
CA ILE A 157 4.29 -22.94 -11.85
C ILE A 157 3.20 -21.98 -12.38
N ASP A 158 3.54 -20.77 -12.82
CA ASP A 158 2.54 -19.77 -13.24
C ASP A 158 3.06 -18.83 -14.34
N PHE A 159 2.51 -18.92 -15.55
CA PHE A 159 2.84 -18.01 -16.65
C PHE A 159 1.97 -16.75 -16.57
N GLY A 160 2.62 -15.60 -16.44
CA GLY A 160 1.97 -14.33 -16.12
C GLY A 160 1.24 -13.64 -17.29
N ALA A 161 1.08 -14.28 -18.45
CA ALA A 161 0.69 -13.63 -19.70
C ALA A 161 -0.70 -12.97 -19.64
N VAL A 162 -1.60 -13.51 -18.81
CA VAL A 162 -2.98 -13.00 -18.64
C VAL A 162 -3.03 -11.67 -17.87
N LYS A 163 -2.08 -11.41 -16.97
CA LYS A 163 -2.16 -10.30 -16.00
C LYS A 163 -1.93 -8.91 -16.64
N GLU A 164 -1.26 -8.82 -17.80
CA GLU A 164 -0.81 -7.55 -18.38
C GLU A 164 -1.60 -7.11 -19.63
N MET A 165 -2.09 -8.04 -20.47
CA MET A 165 -3.00 -7.68 -21.57
C MET A 165 -4.29 -7.05 -21.03
N GLN A 166 -4.68 -7.40 -19.80
CA GLN A 166 -5.76 -6.73 -19.09
C GLN A 166 -5.43 -5.27 -18.76
N THR A 167 -4.19 -4.90 -18.47
CA THR A 167 -3.77 -3.49 -18.27
C THR A 167 -3.94 -2.68 -19.57
N GLN A 168 -3.59 -3.27 -20.72
CA GLN A 168 -3.77 -2.63 -22.03
C GLN A 168 -5.24 -2.59 -22.50
N LEU A 169 -6.06 -3.57 -22.14
CA LEU A 169 -7.51 -3.60 -22.45
C LEU A 169 -8.35 -2.73 -21.49
N LEU A 170 -7.91 -2.57 -20.23
CA LEU A 170 -8.44 -1.56 -19.31
C LEU A 170 -8.11 -0.15 -19.81
N GLN A 171 -6.92 0.05 -20.42
CA GLN A 171 -6.57 1.28 -21.13
C GLN A 171 -7.41 1.51 -22.40
N GLY A 172 -7.79 0.45 -23.12
CA GLY A 172 -8.63 0.53 -24.32
C GLY A 172 -10.13 0.77 -24.08
N THR A 173 -10.62 0.61 -22.84
CA THR A 173 -12.05 0.73 -22.49
C THR A 173 -12.39 1.96 -21.64
N GLY A 174 -11.44 2.89 -21.45
CA GLY A 174 -11.69 4.18 -20.79
C GLY A 174 -11.99 4.09 -19.28
N GLN A 175 -11.75 2.94 -18.65
CA GLN A 175 -11.92 2.70 -17.21
C GLN A 175 -10.61 2.22 -16.59
N THR A 176 -9.74 3.15 -16.23
CA THR A 176 -8.41 2.90 -15.68
C THR A 176 -8.25 3.46 -14.26
N ASN A 177 -8.99 2.92 -13.29
CA ASN A 177 -8.77 3.20 -11.85
C ASN A 177 -7.86 2.18 -11.16
N LEU A 178 -7.08 1.38 -11.90
CA LEU A 178 -6.27 0.28 -11.33
C LEU A 178 -4.80 0.25 -11.79
N THR A 179 -4.29 1.32 -12.38
CA THR A 179 -2.97 1.28 -13.02
C THR A 179 -1.78 1.34 -12.04
N VAL A 180 -2.01 1.50 -10.74
CA VAL A 180 -0.93 1.53 -9.71
C VAL A 180 -0.81 0.20 -8.94
N GLY A 181 -1.76 -0.74 -9.10
CA GLY A 181 -1.85 -1.94 -8.24
C GLY A 181 -1.31 -3.26 -8.80
N ILE A 182 -0.83 -3.31 -10.06
CA ILE A 182 -0.43 -4.58 -10.71
C ILE A 182 1.07 -4.59 -11.08
N ALA A 183 1.86 -3.62 -10.58
CA ALA A 183 3.31 -3.74 -10.61
C ALA A 183 3.73 -4.78 -9.55
N THR A 184 4.19 -5.95 -10.00
CA THR A 184 4.63 -7.09 -9.18
C THR A 184 5.62 -6.65 -8.10
N GLN A 185 5.15 -6.34 -6.88
CA GLN A 185 5.86 -6.24 -5.59
C GLN A 185 7.36 -5.81 -5.57
N GLY A 186 7.85 -5.04 -6.55
CA GLY A 186 9.26 -4.68 -6.74
C GLY A 186 10.13 -5.61 -7.62
N TYR A 187 9.57 -6.65 -8.26
CA TYR A 187 10.30 -7.58 -9.14
C TYR A 187 10.29 -7.18 -10.62
N GLY A 188 9.22 -6.54 -11.09
CA GLY A 188 9.04 -6.19 -12.50
C GLY A 188 9.84 -4.95 -12.90
N PRO A 189 10.58 -4.96 -14.04
CA PRO A 189 11.33 -3.82 -14.51
C PRO A 189 10.46 -2.76 -15.21
N SER A 190 10.98 -1.53 -15.34
CA SER A 190 10.24 -0.38 -15.87
C SER A 190 9.70 -0.57 -17.30
N GLU A 191 10.43 -1.24 -18.19
CA GLU A 191 9.97 -1.47 -19.56
C GLU A 191 8.80 -2.45 -19.64
N GLN A 192 8.73 -3.39 -18.70
CA GLN A 192 7.56 -4.26 -18.54
C GLN A 192 6.39 -3.45 -18.00
N LEU A 193 6.59 -2.58 -17.00
CA LEU A 193 5.53 -1.69 -16.53
C LEU A 193 5.00 -0.75 -17.63
N ALA A 194 5.83 -0.42 -18.61
CA ALA A 194 5.46 0.34 -19.81
C ALA A 194 4.79 -0.51 -20.92
N GLY A 195 4.48 -1.78 -20.67
CA GLY A 195 3.84 -2.70 -21.62
C GLY A 195 4.73 -3.17 -22.77
N LYS A 196 6.06 -3.09 -22.60
CA LYS A 196 7.06 -3.52 -23.60
C LYS A 196 8.04 -4.54 -23.01
N PRO A 197 7.55 -5.69 -22.51
CA PRO A 197 8.40 -6.72 -21.93
C PRO A 197 9.34 -7.31 -22.99
N ARG A 198 10.53 -7.73 -22.52
CA ARG A 198 11.59 -8.33 -23.32
C ARG A 198 12.11 -9.59 -22.62
N TYR A 199 12.87 -10.42 -23.31
CA TYR A 199 13.52 -11.58 -22.67
C TYR A 199 14.39 -11.18 -21.46
N ASN A 200 15.11 -10.07 -21.57
CA ASN A 200 15.91 -9.54 -20.45
C ASN A 200 15.09 -8.81 -19.36
N SER A 201 13.77 -8.74 -19.49
CA SER A 201 12.88 -8.37 -18.39
C SER A 201 12.75 -9.52 -17.38
N ASP A 202 12.67 -10.77 -17.86
CA ASP A 202 12.68 -11.97 -16.99
C ASP A 202 14.02 -12.12 -16.27
N ILE A 203 15.13 -11.80 -16.94
CA ILE A 203 16.48 -11.81 -16.37
C ILE A 203 16.58 -10.81 -15.20
N TYR A 204 16.01 -9.61 -15.36
CA TYR A 204 15.97 -8.62 -14.28
C TYR A 204 15.20 -9.16 -13.07
N ALA A 205 14.01 -9.71 -13.30
CA ALA A 205 13.16 -10.22 -12.23
C ALA A 205 13.82 -11.41 -11.48
N LEU A 206 14.54 -12.27 -12.20
CA LEU A 206 15.37 -13.32 -11.61
C LEU A 206 16.54 -12.74 -10.81
N GLY A 207 17.22 -11.71 -11.32
CA GLY A 207 18.29 -11.02 -10.61
C GLY A 207 17.82 -10.43 -9.28
N ILE A 208 16.64 -9.79 -9.26
CA ILE A 208 16.01 -9.29 -8.03
C ILE A 208 15.67 -10.44 -7.07
N THR A 209 15.14 -11.56 -7.58
CA THR A 209 14.85 -12.75 -6.78
C THR A 209 16.11 -13.33 -6.13
N ALA A 210 17.24 -13.37 -6.86
CA ALA A 210 18.52 -13.83 -6.35
C ALA A 210 19.11 -12.87 -5.30
N ILE A 211 18.98 -11.55 -5.50
CA ILE A 211 19.39 -10.54 -4.51
C ILE A 211 18.57 -10.66 -3.23
N GLN A 212 17.26 -10.86 -3.33
CA GLN A 212 16.42 -11.16 -2.17
C GLN A 212 16.90 -12.43 -1.45
N ALA A 213 17.22 -13.50 -2.18
CA ALA A 213 17.70 -14.73 -1.58
C ALA A 213 19.02 -14.53 -0.82
N LEU A 214 19.95 -13.71 -1.33
CA LEU A 214 21.22 -13.40 -0.66
C LEU A 214 21.06 -12.48 0.55
N THR A 215 20.17 -11.48 0.46
CA THR A 215 20.03 -10.44 1.50
C THR A 215 19.00 -10.80 2.57
N GLY A 216 18.04 -11.67 2.24
CA GLY A 216 16.85 -11.93 3.06
C GLY A 216 15.85 -10.77 3.08
N LEU A 217 16.07 -9.73 2.27
CA LEU A 217 15.23 -8.53 2.21
C LEU A 217 14.28 -8.58 1.01
N HIS A 218 13.02 -8.25 1.25
CA HIS A 218 12.04 -8.14 0.18
C HIS A 218 12.42 -7.00 -0.79
N PRO A 219 12.16 -7.09 -2.11
CA PRO A 219 12.58 -6.05 -3.06
C PRO A 219 12.13 -4.63 -2.72
N SER A 220 10.96 -4.46 -2.09
CA SER A 220 10.48 -3.15 -1.62
C SER A 220 11.30 -2.54 -0.47
N GLN A 221 12.18 -3.31 0.16
CA GLN A 221 13.08 -2.88 1.24
C GLN A 221 14.48 -2.56 0.70
N LEU A 222 14.78 -2.89 -0.55
CA LEU A 222 16.07 -2.61 -1.17
C LEU A 222 16.09 -1.13 -1.63
N PRO A 223 17.04 -0.31 -1.14
CA PRO A 223 17.15 1.07 -1.60
C PRO A 223 17.60 1.12 -3.06
N THR A 224 17.19 2.17 -3.77
CA THR A 224 17.64 2.46 -5.12
C THR A 224 18.46 3.74 -5.14
N HIS A 225 19.42 3.82 -6.06
CA HIS A 225 20.23 5.00 -6.24
C HIS A 225 19.38 6.12 -6.88
N PRO A 226 19.31 7.32 -6.29
CA PRO A 226 18.33 8.35 -6.66
C PRO A 226 18.48 8.87 -8.10
N THR A 227 19.69 8.83 -8.65
CA THR A 227 19.96 9.35 -10.01
C THR A 227 19.89 8.28 -11.10
N THR A 228 20.25 7.04 -10.77
CA THR A 228 20.43 5.98 -11.77
C THR A 228 19.33 4.93 -11.72
N GLY A 229 18.54 4.90 -10.64
CA GLY A 229 17.51 3.89 -10.42
C GLY A 229 18.05 2.50 -10.08
N GLU A 230 19.38 2.35 -9.96
CA GLU A 230 20.04 1.06 -9.72
C GLU A 230 19.81 0.57 -8.29
N VAL A 231 19.62 -0.73 -8.11
CA VAL A 231 19.38 -1.34 -6.80
C VAL A 231 20.67 -1.37 -5.97
N ILE A 232 20.61 -0.90 -4.73
CA ILE A 232 21.72 -0.86 -3.78
C ILE A 232 21.56 -2.01 -2.78
N TRP A 233 22.33 -3.08 -2.95
CA TRP A 233 22.23 -4.30 -2.14
C TRP A 233 23.56 -4.86 -1.63
N ARG A 234 24.69 -4.42 -2.18
CA ARG A 234 26.00 -5.07 -1.99
C ARG A 234 26.49 -5.06 -0.54
N ASP A 235 26.14 -4.02 0.20
CA ASP A 235 26.41 -3.81 1.63
C ASP A 235 25.54 -4.69 2.56
N ARG A 236 24.56 -5.40 1.98
CA ARG A 236 23.56 -6.20 2.71
C ARG A 236 23.72 -7.71 2.51
N ALA A 237 24.76 -8.16 1.79
CA ALA A 237 25.02 -9.58 1.53
C ALA A 237 26.52 -9.90 1.47
N VAL A 238 26.90 -11.08 1.98
CA VAL A 238 28.23 -11.67 1.81
C VAL A 238 28.23 -12.48 0.51
N VAL A 239 28.94 -11.99 -0.50
CA VAL A 239 28.99 -12.59 -1.85
C VAL A 239 30.33 -12.25 -2.49
N THR A 240 30.83 -13.08 -3.40
CA THR A 240 32.06 -12.78 -4.15
C THR A 240 31.89 -11.56 -5.06
N PRO A 241 32.97 -10.81 -5.35
CA PRO A 241 32.93 -9.74 -6.35
C PRO A 241 32.48 -10.22 -7.74
N TRP A 242 32.72 -11.48 -8.05
CA TRP A 242 32.31 -12.10 -9.31
C TRP A 242 30.79 -12.23 -9.42
N LEU A 243 30.14 -12.94 -8.49
CA LEU A 243 28.68 -13.10 -8.55
C LEU A 243 27.97 -11.75 -8.39
N ALA A 244 28.50 -10.85 -7.55
CA ALA A 244 27.97 -9.50 -7.43
C ALA A 244 27.96 -8.73 -8.76
N ARG A 245 28.98 -8.90 -9.61
CA ARG A 245 29.04 -8.27 -10.93
C ARG A 245 27.96 -8.80 -11.86
N ILE A 246 27.74 -10.12 -11.86
CA ILE A 246 26.70 -10.76 -12.66
C ILE A 246 25.32 -10.27 -12.22
N LEU A 247 25.02 -10.33 -10.93
CA LEU A 247 23.74 -9.86 -10.38
C LEU A 247 23.49 -8.38 -10.66
N ASN A 248 24.50 -7.52 -10.48
CA ASN A 248 24.41 -6.10 -10.83
C ASN A 248 24.12 -5.86 -12.32
N GLN A 249 24.67 -6.70 -13.20
CA GLN A 249 24.39 -6.62 -14.63
C GLN A 249 22.98 -7.14 -14.96
N MET A 250 22.51 -8.20 -14.31
CA MET A 250 21.13 -8.70 -14.47
C MET A 250 20.10 -7.63 -14.09
N VAL A 251 20.36 -6.84 -13.05
CA VAL A 251 19.39 -5.85 -12.51
C VAL A 251 19.63 -4.41 -12.96
N ARG A 252 20.38 -4.17 -14.04
CA ARG A 252 20.59 -2.80 -14.56
C ARG A 252 19.28 -2.10 -14.83
N TYR A 253 19.13 -0.84 -14.42
CA TYR A 253 17.90 -0.09 -14.67
C TYR A 253 17.54 -0.06 -16.17
N HIS A 254 18.50 0.27 -17.04
CA HIS A 254 18.30 0.28 -18.49
C HIS A 254 18.48 -1.13 -19.09
N PHE A 255 17.44 -1.64 -19.76
CA PHE A 255 17.42 -3.00 -20.33
C PHE A 255 18.55 -3.29 -21.34
N ASN A 256 19.05 -2.28 -22.06
CA ASN A 256 20.15 -2.45 -23.02
C ASN A 256 21.52 -2.65 -22.36
N GLN A 257 21.63 -2.42 -21.06
CA GLN A 257 22.86 -2.63 -20.28
C GLN A 257 22.86 -3.98 -19.54
N ARG A 258 21.74 -4.71 -19.58
CA ARG A 258 21.62 -6.05 -18.99
C ARG A 258 22.26 -7.11 -19.90
N PHE A 259 22.37 -8.33 -19.40
CA PHE A 259 22.48 -9.50 -20.29
C PHE A 259 21.26 -9.55 -21.20
N GLN A 260 21.46 -9.88 -22.48
CA GLN A 260 20.41 -9.87 -23.49
C GLN A 260 19.70 -11.22 -23.61
N SER A 261 20.30 -12.30 -23.11
CA SER A 261 19.72 -13.66 -23.11
C SER A 261 20.06 -14.44 -21.84
N ALA A 262 19.24 -15.45 -21.51
CA ALA A 262 19.51 -16.35 -20.38
C ALA A 262 20.83 -17.13 -20.57
N ALA A 263 21.14 -17.52 -21.82
CA ALA A 263 22.40 -18.18 -22.19
C ALA A 263 23.63 -17.35 -21.86
N GLU A 264 23.60 -16.02 -22.07
CA GLU A 264 24.71 -15.13 -21.69
C GLU A 264 24.96 -15.13 -20.17
N VAL A 265 23.90 -15.20 -19.37
CA VAL A 265 24.02 -15.27 -17.90
C VAL A 265 24.59 -16.62 -17.48
N LEU A 266 24.10 -17.72 -18.06
CA LEU A 266 24.64 -19.08 -17.83
C LEU A 266 26.14 -19.14 -18.16
N GLN A 267 26.55 -18.60 -19.31
CA GLN A 267 27.95 -18.54 -19.69
C GLN A 267 28.77 -17.69 -18.71
N ALA A 268 28.25 -16.56 -18.24
CA ALA A 268 28.91 -15.74 -17.23
C ALA A 268 29.08 -16.48 -15.89
N LEU A 269 28.10 -17.34 -15.52
CA LEU A 269 28.16 -18.20 -14.34
C LEU A 269 29.19 -19.34 -14.46
N ASP A 270 29.58 -19.73 -15.69
CA ASP A 270 30.60 -20.76 -15.94
C ASP A 270 32.04 -20.23 -15.96
N GLN A 271 32.24 -18.93 -16.19
CA GLN A 271 33.57 -18.35 -16.41
C GLN A 271 34.50 -18.36 -15.19
N THR A 272 34.01 -18.54 -13.95
CA THR A 272 34.87 -18.69 -12.76
C THR A 272 35.52 -20.06 -12.64
N ALA A 273 34.92 -21.11 -13.21
CA ALA A 273 35.51 -22.45 -13.19
C ALA A 273 36.85 -22.52 -13.96
N LEU A 274 37.18 -21.50 -14.74
CA LEU A 274 38.40 -21.40 -15.55
C LEU A 274 39.47 -20.46 -14.97
N VAL A 275 39.20 -19.71 -13.90
CA VAL A 275 40.12 -18.66 -13.40
C VAL A 275 40.85 -19.06 -12.09
N ASP A 276 40.39 -20.10 -11.38
CA ASP A 276 41.07 -20.59 -10.18
C ASP A 276 41.95 -21.82 -10.47
N ALA A 277 43.08 -21.59 -11.16
CA ALA A 277 44.26 -22.43 -11.02
C ALA A 277 45.26 -21.71 -10.09
N PRO A 278 45.58 -22.24 -8.90
CA PRO A 278 46.50 -21.58 -7.98
C PRO A 278 47.93 -21.67 -8.55
N THR A 279 48.44 -20.55 -9.04
CA THR A 279 49.88 -20.39 -9.28
C THR A 279 50.55 -20.02 -7.96
N LEU A 280 51.20 -21.03 -7.36
CA LEU A 280 52.23 -20.86 -6.34
C LEU A 280 53.34 -19.96 -6.91
N GLY A 281 53.37 -18.71 -6.46
CA GLY A 281 54.44 -17.74 -6.70
C GLY A 281 54.99 -17.28 -5.37
N THR A 282 56.11 -17.89 -5.00
CA THR A 282 57.00 -17.57 -3.88
C THR A 282 57.40 -16.10 -3.85
N ASP A 283 57.33 -15.48 -2.67
CA ASP A 283 58.44 -14.62 -2.24
C ASP A 283 58.56 -14.62 -0.71
N GLU A 284 59.57 -15.34 -0.22
CA GLU A 284 60.11 -15.19 1.12
C GLU A 284 61.04 -13.98 1.12
N THR A 285 60.92 -13.10 2.11
CA THR A 285 62.12 -12.51 2.69
C THR A 285 61.99 -12.42 4.19
N LEU A 286 62.67 -13.36 4.82
CA LEU A 286 63.06 -13.47 6.21
C LEU A 286 63.76 -12.18 6.71
N LEU A 287 63.65 -11.87 8.01
CA LEU A 287 64.70 -12.26 8.96
C LEU A 287 64.27 -12.11 10.44
N PRO A 288 64.65 -13.06 11.33
CA PRO A 288 64.38 -13.05 12.78
C PRO A 288 65.66 -12.82 13.62
N PHE A 289 65.54 -12.69 14.96
CA PHE A 289 66.17 -13.58 15.98
C PHE A 289 66.42 -12.93 17.38
N THR A 290 66.01 -13.69 18.43
CA THR A 290 66.56 -13.84 19.83
C THR A 290 66.58 -12.62 20.77
N GLN A 291 66.43 -12.75 22.11
CA GLN A 291 67.01 -13.76 23.01
C GLN A 291 66.31 -13.80 24.39
N MET A 292 66.42 -14.96 25.06
CA MET A 292 66.10 -15.22 26.47
C MET A 292 66.90 -14.30 27.42
N ASP A 293 66.33 -13.95 28.58
CA ASP A 293 66.87 -14.45 29.86
C ASP A 293 65.92 -14.22 31.04
N THR A 294 65.77 -15.29 31.81
CA THR A 294 65.26 -15.37 33.17
C THR A 294 66.09 -14.52 34.13
N LEU A 295 65.45 -13.94 35.15
CA LEU A 295 65.91 -14.06 36.55
C LEU A 295 64.79 -13.65 37.51
N ALA A 296 64.74 -14.39 38.60
CA ALA A 296 63.72 -14.37 39.61
C ALA A 296 63.95 -13.28 40.69
N ASN A 297 62.83 -12.94 41.32
CA ASN A 297 62.67 -12.77 42.77
C ASN A 297 62.82 -11.37 43.41
N GLU A 298 61.85 -11.14 44.30
CA GLU A 298 61.83 -10.31 45.51
C GLU A 298 61.80 -8.77 45.44
N GLY A 299 60.80 -8.21 46.13
CA GLY A 299 60.78 -6.81 46.54
C GLY A 299 59.39 -6.31 46.95
N ALA A 300 59.07 -6.42 48.23
CA ALA A 300 57.82 -5.96 48.84
C ALA A 300 57.81 -4.46 49.18
N HIS A 301 56.61 -3.85 49.07
CA HIS A 301 56.09 -2.60 49.70
C HIS A 301 56.69 -1.23 49.27
N PRO A 302 55.96 -0.07 49.37
CA PRO A 302 54.94 0.27 50.37
C PRO A 302 53.69 1.10 49.94
N SER A 303 52.69 1.11 50.84
CA SER A 303 51.76 2.18 51.24
C SER A 303 51.21 3.22 50.25
N GLU A 304 49.88 3.40 50.22
CA GLU A 304 49.24 4.69 50.57
C GLU A 304 47.70 4.62 50.66
N ILE A 305 47.18 5.19 51.76
CA ILE A 305 45.77 5.54 51.99
C ILE A 305 45.58 6.99 51.56
N ILE A 306 44.69 7.28 50.60
CA ILE A 306 44.01 8.59 50.50
C ILE A 306 42.55 8.37 50.12
N ASP A 307 41.67 8.58 51.08
CA ASP A 307 40.21 8.60 50.92
C ASP A 307 39.76 10.06 50.80
N ILE A 308 39.11 10.45 49.69
CA ILE A 308 38.62 11.82 49.44
C ILE A 308 37.09 11.83 49.56
N PRO A 309 36.48 12.56 50.52
CA PRO A 309 35.02 12.65 50.61
C PRO A 309 34.49 13.67 49.61
N THR A 310 33.72 13.23 48.60
CA THR A 310 33.08 14.14 47.64
C THR A 310 31.77 14.73 48.19
N LYS A 311 31.80 16.05 48.44
CA LYS A 311 30.65 16.89 48.86
C LYS A 311 29.48 16.89 47.83
N PRO A 312 28.23 17.12 48.29
CA PRO A 312 26.98 16.98 47.50
C PRO A 312 26.80 17.94 46.30
N ARG A 313 27.64 18.97 46.12
CA ARG A 313 27.58 19.88 44.96
C ARG A 313 28.08 19.23 43.66
N HIS A 314 29.03 18.30 43.73
CA HIS A 314 29.56 17.61 42.54
C HIS A 314 28.56 16.60 41.97
N ARG A 315 27.79 15.92 42.84
CA ARG A 315 26.74 14.97 42.45
C ARG A 315 25.60 15.62 41.67
N ARG A 316 25.20 16.86 41.99
CA ARG A 316 24.15 17.59 41.26
C ARG A 316 24.60 18.02 39.85
N ARG A 317 25.85 18.43 39.66
CA ARG A 317 26.38 18.79 38.33
C ARG A 317 26.49 17.56 37.42
N VAL A 318 26.98 16.43 37.94
CA VAL A 318 27.04 15.16 37.21
C VAL A 318 25.63 14.67 36.85
N ALA A 319 24.66 14.81 37.75
CA ALA A 319 23.25 14.48 37.47
C ALA A 319 22.70 15.23 36.27
N VAL A 320 22.82 16.56 36.27
CA VAL A 320 22.28 17.42 35.21
C VAL A 320 22.95 17.13 33.87
N LEU A 321 24.28 16.92 33.85
CA LEU A 321 25.01 16.60 32.64
C LEU A 321 24.62 15.23 32.06
N MET A 322 24.45 14.21 32.91
CA MET A 322 24.06 12.87 32.48
C MET A 322 22.61 12.80 32.02
N ILE A 323 21.68 13.45 32.73
CA ILE A 323 20.28 13.55 32.27
C ILE A 323 20.25 14.27 30.92
N GLY A 324 20.94 15.40 30.81
CA GLY A 324 21.02 16.17 29.57
C GLY A 324 21.59 15.36 28.39
N SER A 325 22.70 14.64 28.59
CA SER A 325 23.34 13.88 27.49
C SER A 325 22.53 12.66 27.05
N VAL A 326 21.98 11.88 27.99
CA VAL A 326 21.15 10.70 27.66
C VAL A 326 19.84 11.13 27.01
N SER A 327 19.19 12.17 27.52
CA SER A 327 17.98 12.71 26.89
C SER A 327 18.26 13.29 25.49
N LEU A 328 19.39 13.97 25.27
CA LEU A 328 19.78 14.46 23.94
C LEU A 328 19.99 13.30 22.95
N MET A 329 20.67 12.23 23.40
CA MET A 329 20.88 11.04 22.58
C MET A 329 19.56 10.33 22.25
N ALA A 330 18.65 10.20 23.23
CA ALA A 330 17.31 9.66 23.00
C ALA A 330 16.52 10.50 21.99
N ILE A 331 16.54 11.84 22.11
CA ILE A 331 15.91 12.74 21.14
C ILE A 331 16.48 12.54 19.73
N ALA A 332 17.81 12.44 19.60
CA ALA A 332 18.47 12.25 18.31
C ALA A 332 18.09 10.91 17.66
N ILE A 333 18.12 9.81 18.43
CA ILE A 333 17.73 8.47 17.95
C ILE A 333 16.27 8.45 17.52
N VAL A 334 15.36 8.96 18.36
CA VAL A 334 13.92 8.95 18.08
C VAL A 334 13.58 9.85 16.90
N THR A 335 14.16 11.04 16.82
CA THR A 335 13.94 11.96 15.69
C THR A 335 14.52 11.39 14.41
N GLY A 336 15.68 10.72 14.47
CA GLY A 336 16.27 10.01 13.35
C GLY A 336 15.37 8.87 12.84
N ALA A 337 14.93 7.98 13.75
CA ALA A 337 14.00 6.89 13.43
C ALA A 337 12.68 7.40 12.84
N ARG A 338 12.18 8.54 13.36
CA ARG A 338 11.01 9.22 12.81
C ARG A 338 11.26 9.71 11.39
N ASN A 339 12.33 10.46 11.14
CA ASN A 339 12.64 11.00 9.80
C ASN A 339 12.89 9.90 8.76
N LEU A 340 13.32 8.71 9.19
CA LEU A 340 13.47 7.52 8.35
C LEU A 340 12.14 6.77 8.10
N GLY A 341 11.03 7.22 8.69
CA GLY A 341 9.72 6.58 8.53
C GLY A 341 9.47 5.35 9.39
N TRP A 342 10.40 4.95 10.27
CA TRP A 342 10.26 3.71 11.06
C TRP A 342 9.11 3.77 12.07
N LEU A 343 8.81 4.97 12.59
CA LEU A 343 7.73 5.18 13.56
C LEU A 343 6.37 5.49 12.89
N GLN A 344 6.34 5.75 11.58
CA GLN A 344 5.14 6.17 10.86
C GLN A 344 4.00 5.13 10.95
N PRO A 345 4.21 3.81 10.74
CA PRO A 345 3.10 2.85 10.80
C PRO A 345 2.37 2.86 12.15
N MET A 346 3.12 3.01 13.25
CA MET A 346 2.55 3.08 14.60
C MET A 346 1.80 4.39 14.83
N GLU A 347 2.31 5.52 14.33
CA GLU A 347 1.66 6.82 14.45
C GLU A 347 0.36 6.89 13.63
N ILE A 348 0.34 6.29 12.45
CA ILE A 348 -0.85 6.15 11.61
C ILE A 348 -1.87 5.20 12.26
N ALA A 349 -1.43 4.10 12.87
CA ALA A 349 -2.32 3.22 13.63
C ALA A 349 -2.95 3.95 14.84
N ALA A 350 -2.19 4.81 15.52
CA ALA A 350 -2.69 5.66 16.60
C ALA A 350 -3.69 6.71 16.08
N TYR A 351 -3.44 7.31 14.91
CA TYR A 351 -4.39 8.20 14.24
C TYR A 351 -5.72 7.49 13.96
N ASP A 352 -5.69 6.29 13.38
CA ASP A 352 -6.91 5.54 13.08
C ASP A 352 -7.67 5.14 14.34
N TRP A 353 -6.95 4.76 15.39
CA TRP A 353 -7.55 4.47 16.69
C TRP A 353 -8.25 5.70 17.26
N ASN A 354 -7.59 6.87 17.25
CA ASN A 354 -8.21 8.12 17.67
C ASN A 354 -9.43 8.51 16.80
N MET A 355 -9.39 8.23 15.50
CA MET A 355 -10.53 8.45 14.60
C MET A 355 -11.73 7.58 14.98
N ARG A 356 -11.49 6.30 15.29
CA ARG A 356 -12.53 5.37 15.75
C ARG A 356 -13.07 5.67 17.14
N SER A 357 -12.28 6.32 18.00
CA SER A 357 -12.66 6.69 19.36
C SER A 357 -13.48 7.98 19.46
N LYS A 358 -13.60 8.75 18.38
CA LYS A 358 -14.45 9.93 18.35
C LYS A 358 -15.93 9.55 18.53
N PRO A 359 -16.72 10.34 19.28
CA PRO A 359 -18.17 10.18 19.28
C PRO A 359 -18.72 10.34 17.86
N GLU A 360 -19.52 9.38 17.41
CA GLU A 360 -20.19 9.45 16.11
C GLU A 360 -21.42 10.36 16.22
N PRO A 361 -21.44 11.54 15.58
CA PRO A 361 -22.62 12.38 15.53
C PRO A 361 -23.65 11.78 14.57
N GLU A 362 -24.90 12.19 14.72
CA GLU A 362 -25.99 11.83 13.80
C GLU A 362 -25.61 12.08 12.33
N PRO A 363 -26.16 11.31 11.37
CA PRO A 363 -25.93 11.52 9.94
C PRO A 363 -26.15 12.98 9.52
N ASP A 364 -25.34 13.47 8.59
CA ASP A 364 -25.39 14.87 8.17
C ASP A 364 -26.76 15.20 7.57
N PRO A 365 -27.58 16.06 8.21
CA PRO A 365 -28.94 16.34 7.76
C PRO A 365 -28.98 17.12 6.45
N ARG A 366 -27.83 17.64 5.97
CA ARG A 366 -27.70 18.38 4.71
C ARG A 366 -27.49 17.45 3.52
N LEU A 367 -27.23 16.17 3.76
CA LEU A 367 -26.88 15.17 2.75
C LEU A 367 -27.95 14.08 2.64
N LEU A 368 -28.15 13.58 1.42
CA LEU A 368 -28.88 12.36 1.13
C LEU A 368 -28.05 11.55 0.12
N VAL A 369 -27.88 10.25 0.35
CA VAL A 369 -27.22 9.36 -0.61
C VAL A 369 -28.27 8.44 -1.23
N VAL A 370 -28.38 8.48 -2.54
CA VAL A 370 -29.17 7.56 -3.36
C VAL A 370 -28.24 6.47 -3.86
N GLY A 371 -28.23 5.34 -3.14
CA GLY A 371 -27.38 4.20 -3.44
C GLY A 371 -27.99 3.30 -4.51
N ILE A 372 -27.18 2.94 -5.51
CA ILE A 372 -27.50 1.83 -6.43
C ILE A 372 -27.08 0.54 -5.74
N THR A 373 -28.08 -0.15 -5.19
CA THR A 373 -27.91 -1.40 -4.46
C THR A 373 -27.88 -2.62 -5.39
N GLU A 374 -27.47 -3.77 -4.87
CA GLU A 374 -27.56 -5.04 -5.60
C GLU A 374 -29.00 -5.35 -6.04
N ALA A 375 -29.99 -5.04 -5.19
CA ALA A 375 -31.40 -5.22 -5.52
C ALA A 375 -31.84 -4.31 -6.68
N ASP A 376 -31.30 -3.09 -6.78
CA ASP A 376 -31.58 -2.19 -7.91
C ASP A 376 -30.99 -2.73 -9.21
N ILE A 377 -29.76 -3.26 -9.15
CA ILE A 377 -29.08 -3.88 -10.30
C ILE A 377 -29.86 -5.10 -10.79
N GLN A 378 -30.29 -5.96 -9.87
CA GLN A 378 -31.09 -7.14 -10.17
C GLN A 378 -32.48 -6.78 -10.73
N ALA A 379 -33.15 -5.78 -10.14
CA ALA A 379 -34.46 -5.32 -10.62
C ALA A 379 -34.38 -4.75 -12.04
N GLN A 380 -33.29 -4.06 -12.37
CA GLN A 380 -33.04 -3.49 -13.70
C GLN A 380 -32.44 -4.53 -14.67
N LYS A 381 -32.00 -5.69 -14.16
CA LYS A 381 -31.37 -6.79 -14.90
C LYS A 381 -30.14 -6.37 -15.71
N ARG A 382 -29.46 -5.30 -15.29
CA ARG A 382 -28.27 -4.77 -15.97
C ARG A 382 -27.42 -3.91 -15.04
N PHE A 383 -26.11 -3.91 -15.31
CA PHE A 383 -25.17 -2.93 -14.78
C PHE A 383 -24.12 -2.65 -15.87
N PRO A 384 -23.82 -1.38 -16.21
CA PRO A 384 -24.39 -0.14 -15.66
C PRO A 384 -25.89 0.04 -15.93
N LEU A 385 -26.56 0.79 -15.04
CA LEU A 385 -27.96 1.19 -15.23
C LEU A 385 -28.15 2.05 -16.49
N SER A 386 -29.31 1.95 -17.12
CA SER A 386 -29.65 2.73 -18.32
C SER A 386 -29.67 4.24 -18.04
N ASP A 387 -29.41 5.03 -19.09
CA ASP A 387 -29.51 6.48 -19.06
C ASP A 387 -30.94 6.93 -18.72
N GLU A 388 -31.95 6.18 -19.16
CA GLU A 388 -33.35 6.40 -18.81
C GLU A 388 -33.61 6.27 -17.30
N ALA A 389 -33.08 5.24 -16.65
CA ALA A 389 -33.27 5.03 -15.22
C ALA A 389 -32.63 6.17 -14.40
N ILE A 390 -31.42 6.61 -14.79
CA ILE A 390 -30.75 7.74 -14.15
C ILE A 390 -31.51 9.05 -14.42
N ALA A 391 -31.95 9.29 -15.66
CA ALA A 391 -32.74 10.47 -16.01
C ALA A 391 -34.05 10.53 -15.22
N ALA A 392 -34.75 9.41 -15.07
CA ALA A 392 -35.98 9.30 -14.29
C ALA A 392 -35.72 9.55 -12.79
N THR A 393 -34.62 9.02 -12.26
CA THR A 393 -34.19 9.27 -10.88
C THR A 393 -33.93 10.76 -10.65
N ILE A 394 -33.16 11.40 -11.54
CA ILE A 394 -32.91 12.85 -11.48
C ILE A 394 -34.21 13.63 -11.57
N ALA A 395 -35.08 13.31 -12.53
CA ALA A 395 -36.36 13.99 -12.71
C ALA A 395 -37.25 13.90 -11.47
N GLN A 396 -37.28 12.74 -10.81
CA GLN A 396 -38.04 12.54 -9.58
C GLN A 396 -37.46 13.34 -8.40
N LEU A 397 -36.13 13.36 -8.24
CA LEU A 397 -35.48 14.17 -7.21
C LEU A 397 -35.74 15.67 -7.44
N GLN A 398 -35.65 16.15 -8.68
CA GLN A 398 -35.84 17.57 -9.02
C GLN A 398 -37.23 18.10 -8.65
N ARG A 399 -38.27 17.26 -8.62
CA ARG A 399 -39.63 17.65 -8.17
C ARG A 399 -39.65 18.18 -6.73
N HIS A 400 -38.69 17.78 -5.92
CA HIS A 400 -38.58 18.17 -4.52
C HIS A 400 -37.50 19.23 -4.26
N GLN A 401 -36.97 19.86 -5.31
CA GLN A 401 -36.05 21.00 -5.23
C GLN A 401 -34.80 20.76 -4.34
N PRO A 402 -33.96 19.76 -4.65
CA PRO A 402 -32.68 19.59 -3.98
C PRO A 402 -31.77 20.78 -4.27
N ARG A 403 -30.90 21.11 -3.30
CA ARG A 403 -29.94 22.22 -3.45
C ARG A 403 -28.92 21.91 -4.54
N ALA A 404 -28.39 20.68 -4.53
CA ALA A 404 -27.45 20.17 -5.50
C ALA A 404 -27.66 18.65 -5.68
N ILE A 405 -27.37 18.12 -6.86
CA ILE A 405 -27.34 16.69 -7.16
C ILE A 405 -25.96 16.35 -7.71
N GLY A 406 -25.26 15.44 -7.05
CA GLY A 406 -24.01 14.88 -7.54
C GLY A 406 -24.23 13.52 -8.16
N LEU A 407 -23.79 13.35 -9.42
CA LEU A 407 -23.80 12.07 -10.09
C LEU A 407 -22.39 11.45 -10.05
N ASP A 408 -22.15 10.60 -9.06
CA ASP A 408 -20.91 9.84 -8.86
C ASP A 408 -20.94 8.52 -9.65
N ILE A 409 -21.21 8.63 -10.95
CA ILE A 409 -21.23 7.51 -11.88
C ILE A 409 -20.81 8.01 -13.26
N PHE A 410 -19.86 7.32 -13.89
CA PHE A 410 -19.39 7.68 -15.23
C PHE A 410 -20.51 7.54 -16.27
N ARG A 411 -20.66 8.59 -17.10
CA ARG A 411 -21.69 8.71 -18.15
C ARG A 411 -21.15 9.35 -19.44
N ASP A 412 -19.84 9.21 -19.66
CA ASP A 412 -19.16 9.54 -20.91
C ASP A 412 -19.71 8.68 -22.07
N ILE A 413 -19.79 7.37 -21.86
CA ILE A 413 -20.34 6.41 -22.82
C ILE A 413 -21.87 6.30 -22.65
N PRO A 414 -22.67 6.42 -23.72
CA PRO A 414 -24.12 6.23 -23.67
C PRO A 414 -24.53 4.85 -23.15
N GLN A 415 -25.54 4.81 -22.27
CA GLN A 415 -26.12 3.57 -21.74
C GLN A 415 -27.59 3.46 -22.19
N PRO A 416 -27.88 3.00 -23.43
CA PRO A 416 -29.24 2.99 -23.95
C PRO A 416 -30.17 2.07 -23.14
N PRO A 417 -31.49 2.34 -23.07
CA PRO A 417 -32.19 3.49 -23.64
C PRO A 417 -32.03 4.77 -22.78
N GLY A 418 -32.36 5.94 -23.35
CA GLY A 418 -32.57 7.15 -22.56
C GLY A 418 -31.53 8.27 -22.68
N ARG A 419 -30.60 8.22 -23.63
CA ARG A 419 -29.46 9.17 -23.70
C ARG A 419 -29.90 10.63 -23.80
N SER A 420 -30.90 10.93 -24.62
CA SER A 420 -31.40 12.29 -24.81
C SER A 420 -32.09 12.83 -23.55
N GLN A 421 -32.86 11.98 -22.85
CA GLN A 421 -33.47 12.31 -21.57
C GLN A 421 -32.39 12.62 -20.52
N LEU A 422 -31.34 11.80 -20.43
CA LEU A 422 -30.24 12.03 -19.49
C LEU A 422 -29.51 13.33 -19.79
N LEU A 423 -29.06 13.55 -21.03
CA LEU A 423 -28.35 14.79 -21.39
C LEU A 423 -29.22 16.04 -21.15
N THR A 424 -30.54 15.92 -21.32
CA THR A 424 -31.48 17.01 -20.98
C THR A 424 -31.56 17.23 -19.48
N ALA A 425 -31.65 16.15 -18.69
CA ALA A 425 -31.67 16.24 -17.23
C ALA A 425 -30.39 16.88 -16.69
N LEU A 426 -29.21 16.48 -17.20
CA LEU A 426 -27.89 17.00 -16.77
C LEU A 426 -27.67 18.49 -17.06
N LYS A 427 -28.48 19.11 -17.93
CA LYS A 427 -28.42 20.57 -18.17
C LYS A 427 -28.88 21.39 -16.98
N ALA A 428 -29.64 20.82 -16.03
CA ALA A 428 -30.11 21.53 -14.85
C ALA A 428 -28.93 22.11 -14.03
N SER A 429 -29.04 23.38 -13.63
CA SER A 429 -27.92 24.13 -13.04
C SER A 429 -27.43 23.62 -11.69
N ASN A 430 -28.23 22.79 -11.01
CA ASN A 430 -27.91 22.20 -9.71
C ASN A 430 -27.31 20.78 -9.82
N ILE A 431 -26.84 20.36 -10.99
CA ILE A 431 -26.24 19.03 -11.20
C ILE A 431 -24.74 19.15 -11.41
N VAL A 432 -23.97 18.33 -10.69
CA VAL A 432 -22.53 18.12 -10.85
C VAL A 432 -22.27 16.69 -11.33
N THR A 433 -21.42 16.53 -12.34
CA THR A 433 -21.01 15.23 -12.87
C THR A 433 -19.52 14.97 -12.63
N ILE A 434 -19.12 13.71 -12.66
CA ILE A 434 -17.72 13.31 -12.44
C ILE A 434 -16.88 13.26 -13.72
N THR A 435 -15.59 13.43 -13.54
CA THR A 435 -14.49 13.05 -14.46
C THR A 435 -13.43 12.30 -13.66
N ASN A 436 -12.52 11.59 -14.31
CA ASN A 436 -11.37 10.96 -13.65
C ASN A 436 -10.07 11.50 -14.24
N LEU A 437 -9.14 11.95 -13.40
CA LEU A 437 -7.86 12.54 -13.83
C LEU A 437 -6.73 11.51 -13.99
N GLY A 438 -7.05 10.22 -13.94
CA GLY A 438 -6.12 9.15 -14.25
C GLY A 438 -5.61 9.19 -15.69
N THR A 439 -4.78 8.21 -16.04
CA THR A 439 -4.22 8.09 -17.38
C THR A 439 -4.69 6.78 -18.04
N PRO A 440 -5.57 6.83 -19.06
CA PRO A 440 -6.20 8.01 -19.67
C PRO A 440 -7.27 8.68 -18.78
N ILE A 441 -7.51 9.98 -19.04
CA ILE A 441 -8.56 10.77 -18.38
C ILE A 441 -9.92 10.25 -18.83
N THR A 442 -10.82 9.93 -17.89
CA THR A 442 -12.22 9.63 -18.22
C THR A 442 -13.00 10.95 -18.26
N PRO A 443 -13.50 11.40 -19.42
CA PRO A 443 -14.15 12.71 -19.54
C PRO A 443 -15.52 12.73 -18.85
N ALA A 444 -16.02 13.94 -18.58
CA ALA A 444 -17.41 14.12 -18.16
C ALA A 444 -18.39 13.91 -19.34
N PRO A 445 -19.69 13.72 -19.07
CA PRO A 445 -20.71 13.67 -20.11
C PRO A 445 -20.66 14.92 -21.01
N PRO A 446 -20.96 14.80 -22.32
CA PRO A 446 -20.84 15.90 -23.26
C PRO A 446 -21.82 17.03 -22.94
N GLY A 447 -21.36 18.28 -23.10
CA GLY A 447 -22.18 19.48 -22.95
C GLY A 447 -22.36 19.99 -21.52
N ILE A 448 -21.59 19.44 -20.56
CA ILE A 448 -21.58 19.94 -19.18
C ILE A 448 -20.46 20.99 -19.01
N PRO A 449 -20.78 22.20 -18.51
CA PRO A 449 -19.79 23.22 -18.16
C PRO A 449 -18.74 22.73 -17.14
N SER A 450 -17.50 23.20 -17.25
CA SER A 450 -16.37 22.77 -16.40
C SER A 450 -16.51 23.16 -14.92
N ASP A 451 -17.32 24.17 -14.59
CA ASP A 451 -17.68 24.54 -13.22
C ASP A 451 -18.70 23.57 -12.58
N ARG A 452 -19.33 22.71 -13.40
CA ARG A 452 -20.24 21.63 -12.96
C ARG A 452 -19.66 20.23 -13.20
N VAL A 453 -18.35 20.17 -13.41
CA VAL A 453 -17.57 18.93 -13.47
C VAL A 453 -16.56 18.96 -12.33
N GLY A 454 -16.45 17.84 -11.61
CA GLY A 454 -15.41 17.64 -10.62
C GLY A 454 -14.79 16.25 -10.73
N PHE A 455 -13.50 16.13 -10.41
CA PHE A 455 -12.83 14.84 -10.48
C PHE A 455 -13.19 13.97 -9.27
N ASN A 456 -13.34 12.67 -9.45
CA ASN A 456 -13.77 11.75 -8.39
C ASN A 456 -12.63 10.93 -7.77
N ASP A 457 -11.39 11.19 -8.19
CA ASP A 457 -10.18 10.54 -7.71
C ASP A 457 -10.04 10.59 -6.18
N VAL A 458 -9.66 9.45 -5.61
CA VAL A 458 -9.43 9.28 -4.17
C VAL A 458 -7.96 8.92 -3.96
N VAL A 459 -7.33 9.56 -2.98
CA VAL A 459 -5.92 9.32 -2.67
C VAL A 459 -5.81 8.19 -1.63
N LEU A 460 -5.02 7.16 -1.96
CA LEU A 460 -4.77 6.02 -1.09
C LEU A 460 -3.42 6.15 -0.39
N ASP A 461 -3.38 5.80 0.89
CA ASP A 461 -2.12 5.61 1.61
C ASP A 461 -1.46 4.27 1.22
N ALA A 462 -0.22 4.05 1.66
CA ALA A 462 0.55 2.84 1.35
C ALA A 462 -0.14 1.53 1.79
N ASP A 463 -1.03 1.60 2.78
CA ASP A 463 -1.86 0.49 3.27
C ASP A 463 -3.25 0.43 2.62
N SER A 464 -3.46 1.18 1.53
CA SER A 464 -4.73 1.27 0.78
C SER A 464 -5.91 1.89 1.54
N VAL A 465 -5.66 2.53 2.68
CA VAL A 465 -6.70 3.22 3.46
C VAL A 465 -6.82 4.68 2.99
N VAL A 466 -8.05 5.17 2.87
CA VAL A 466 -8.35 6.56 2.53
C VAL A 466 -8.29 7.41 3.81
N ARG A 467 -7.22 8.18 3.99
CA ARG A 467 -7.09 9.16 5.11
C ARG A 467 -7.02 10.60 4.64
N ARG A 468 -6.90 10.80 3.33
CA ARG A 468 -6.65 12.10 2.70
C ARG A 468 -7.75 12.42 1.70
N ASN A 469 -7.96 13.71 1.48
CA ASN A 469 -8.91 14.26 0.55
C ASN A 469 -8.18 15.21 -0.42
N LEU A 470 -8.42 15.06 -1.72
CA LEU A 470 -7.86 15.91 -2.76
C LEU A 470 -8.87 17.01 -3.10
N MET A 471 -8.50 18.28 -2.92
CA MET A 471 -9.35 19.43 -3.20
C MET A 471 -9.17 19.93 -4.64
N PHE A 472 -7.92 20.06 -5.07
CA PHE A 472 -7.55 20.50 -6.42
C PHE A 472 -6.46 19.60 -6.99
N ALA A 473 -6.46 19.47 -8.31
CA ALA A 473 -5.38 18.83 -9.05
C ALA A 473 -5.07 19.65 -10.30
N ASP A 474 -3.79 19.89 -10.54
CA ASP A 474 -3.34 20.63 -11.72
C ASP A 474 -2.91 19.65 -12.80
N LEU A 475 -3.52 19.77 -13.99
CA LEU A 475 -3.16 18.97 -15.15
C LEU A 475 -3.06 19.88 -16.38
N ASN A 476 -1.89 19.89 -17.03
CA ASN A 476 -1.62 20.68 -18.23
C ASN A 476 -2.08 22.15 -18.10
N THR A 477 -1.69 22.82 -17.01
CA THR A 477 -2.04 24.23 -16.66
C THR A 477 -3.51 24.48 -16.30
N THR A 478 -4.37 23.46 -16.28
CA THR A 478 -5.75 23.58 -15.83
C THR A 478 -5.90 23.02 -14.42
N THR A 479 -6.43 23.84 -13.51
CA THR A 479 -6.79 23.40 -12.15
C THR A 479 -8.19 22.80 -12.17
N TYR A 480 -8.29 21.52 -11.78
CA TYR A 480 -9.54 20.82 -11.61
C TYR A 480 -9.93 20.83 -10.13
N HIS A 481 -11.23 20.97 -9.85
CA HIS A 481 -11.77 20.84 -8.49
C HIS A 481 -12.30 19.42 -8.29
N SER A 482 -12.22 18.90 -7.07
CA SER A 482 -12.81 17.60 -6.78
C SER A 482 -14.34 17.66 -6.81
N PHE A 483 -14.94 16.52 -7.12
CA PHE A 483 -16.39 16.33 -7.17
C PHE A 483 -17.06 16.74 -5.85
N SER A 484 -16.50 16.31 -4.72
CA SER A 484 -16.97 16.69 -3.39
C SER A 484 -16.87 18.19 -3.13
N LEU A 485 -15.80 18.85 -3.58
CA LEU A 485 -15.64 20.30 -3.43
C LEU A 485 -16.68 21.06 -4.27
N ARG A 486 -16.89 20.66 -5.54
CA ARG A 486 -17.91 21.27 -6.42
C ARG A 486 -19.32 21.24 -5.82
N LEU A 487 -19.70 20.12 -5.22
CA LEU A 487 -20.99 19.99 -4.55
C LEU A 487 -21.11 20.91 -3.32
N ALA A 488 -20.04 20.99 -2.52
CA ALA A 488 -20.01 21.88 -1.37
C ALA A 488 -20.05 23.36 -1.79
N GLU A 489 -19.27 23.76 -2.78
CA GLU A 489 -19.27 25.12 -3.36
C GLU A 489 -20.68 25.52 -3.82
N MET A 490 -21.36 24.65 -4.56
CA MET A 490 -22.71 24.89 -5.06
C MET A 490 -23.75 25.07 -3.92
N TYR A 491 -23.62 24.30 -2.85
CA TYR A 491 -24.48 24.42 -1.67
C TYR A 491 -24.21 25.71 -0.89
N LEU A 492 -22.93 26.02 -0.65
CA LEU A 492 -22.45 27.13 0.15
C LEU A 492 -22.62 28.48 -0.55
N ALA A 493 -22.53 28.53 -1.88
CA ALA A 493 -22.72 29.75 -2.66
C ALA A 493 -24.10 30.40 -2.40
N LYS A 494 -25.16 29.61 -2.23
CA LYS A 494 -26.50 30.12 -1.88
C LYS A 494 -26.60 30.66 -0.45
N LYS A 495 -25.62 30.34 0.41
CA LYS A 495 -25.47 30.87 1.77
C LYS A 495 -24.48 32.05 1.82
N GLY A 496 -24.01 32.52 0.66
CA GLY A 496 -23.04 33.63 0.58
C GLY A 496 -21.61 33.23 0.97
N ILE A 497 -21.32 31.93 1.05
CA ILE A 497 -19.99 31.42 1.41
C ILE A 497 -19.33 30.92 0.13
N GLN A 498 -18.15 31.46 -0.18
CA GLN A 498 -17.37 31.08 -1.34
C GLN A 498 -15.98 30.60 -0.90
N LEU A 499 -15.38 29.74 -1.73
CA LEU A 499 -13.98 29.39 -1.61
C LEU A 499 -13.13 30.60 -1.98
N GLN A 500 -12.24 30.99 -1.09
CA GLN A 500 -11.38 32.16 -1.29
C GLN A 500 -9.98 31.90 -0.74
N PRO A 501 -8.94 32.59 -1.24
CA PRO A 501 -7.62 32.55 -0.61
C PRO A 501 -7.67 33.09 0.82
N SER A 502 -6.83 32.56 1.71
CA SER A 502 -6.75 33.03 3.09
C SER A 502 -6.10 34.43 3.15
N PRO A 503 -6.61 35.37 3.98
CA PRO A 503 -6.10 36.73 4.05
C PRO A 503 -4.61 36.84 4.43
N GLY A 504 -4.06 35.84 5.13
CA GLY A 504 -2.67 35.79 5.55
C GLY A 504 -1.74 34.97 4.65
N ASP A 505 -2.29 34.06 3.85
CA ASP A 505 -1.53 33.18 2.97
C ASP A 505 -2.35 32.84 1.72
N ARG A 506 -1.93 33.35 0.56
CA ARG A 506 -2.62 33.14 -0.71
C ARG A 506 -2.49 31.71 -1.25
N THR A 507 -1.57 30.93 -0.71
CA THR A 507 -1.42 29.50 -1.06
C THR A 507 -2.41 28.62 -0.31
N VAL A 508 -3.02 29.13 0.76
CA VAL A 508 -4.03 28.44 1.56
C VAL A 508 -5.41 28.88 1.13
N VAL A 509 -6.29 27.95 0.79
CA VAL A 509 -7.71 28.24 0.56
C VAL A 509 -8.48 28.19 1.87
N GLN A 510 -9.56 28.97 1.96
CA GLN A 510 -10.50 28.95 3.08
C GLN A 510 -11.95 28.86 2.58
N LEU A 511 -12.79 28.18 3.36
CA LEU A 511 -14.23 28.16 3.20
C LEU A 511 -14.84 28.90 4.40
N GLY A 512 -15.51 30.02 4.13
CA GLY A 512 -15.96 30.92 5.19
C GLY A 512 -14.77 31.54 5.94
N ALA A 513 -14.67 31.27 7.24
CA ALA A 513 -13.56 31.71 8.10
C ALA A 513 -12.52 30.60 8.37
N VAL A 514 -12.71 29.39 7.82
CA VAL A 514 -11.89 28.23 8.14
C VAL A 514 -10.86 27.98 7.03
N PRO A 515 -9.55 28.03 7.33
CA PRO A 515 -8.49 27.71 6.38
C PRO A 515 -8.32 26.19 6.22
N PHE A 516 -7.92 25.78 5.02
CA PHE A 516 -7.57 24.41 4.66
C PHE A 516 -6.10 24.34 4.27
N PRO A 517 -5.14 24.30 5.22
CA PRO A 517 -3.73 24.23 4.86
C PRO A 517 -3.42 22.91 4.11
N PRO A 518 -2.66 22.94 3.00
CA PRO A 518 -2.29 21.73 2.28
C PRO A 518 -1.37 20.84 3.12
N LEU A 519 -1.40 19.53 2.87
CA LEU A 519 -0.50 18.58 3.52
C LEU A 519 0.94 18.80 3.03
N SER A 520 1.85 18.93 3.98
CA SER A 520 3.29 18.87 3.70
C SER A 520 3.80 17.43 3.70
N LYS A 521 4.98 17.19 3.12
CA LYS A 521 5.63 15.87 3.09
C LYS A 521 5.75 15.18 4.45
N ASN A 522 5.84 15.97 5.52
CA ASN A 522 6.00 15.49 6.90
C ASN A 522 4.79 15.87 7.77
N ALA A 523 3.59 15.91 7.18
CA ALA A 523 2.37 16.26 7.89
C ALA A 523 2.06 15.25 9.01
N GLY A 524 2.06 15.71 10.26
CA GLY A 524 1.78 14.86 11.42
C GLY A 524 2.68 13.62 11.47
N GLY A 525 2.07 12.43 11.42
CA GLY A 525 2.78 11.15 11.44
C GLY A 525 3.41 10.71 10.11
N TYR A 526 3.08 11.36 8.98
CA TYR A 526 3.63 10.99 7.68
C TYR A 526 5.09 11.42 7.52
N GLN A 527 5.86 10.66 6.73
CA GLN A 527 7.23 10.96 6.35
C GLN A 527 7.37 10.74 4.84
N ASN A 528 7.85 11.75 4.11
CA ASN A 528 7.97 11.73 2.65
C ASN A 528 6.65 11.41 1.93
N LEU A 529 5.54 12.00 2.38
CA LEU A 529 4.24 11.91 1.73
C LEU A 529 4.31 12.40 0.28
N ASP A 530 3.58 11.72 -0.61
CA ASP A 530 3.26 12.25 -1.94
C ASP A 530 2.30 13.45 -1.80
N ASP A 531 2.85 14.64 -1.99
CA ASP A 531 2.19 15.94 -1.86
C ASP A 531 1.70 16.52 -3.20
N GLN A 532 1.54 15.68 -4.23
CA GLN A 532 0.97 16.11 -5.51
C GLN A 532 -0.50 16.53 -5.37
N GLY A 533 -0.84 17.69 -5.92
CA GLY A 533 -2.17 18.29 -5.80
C GLY A 533 -2.47 18.82 -4.39
N TYR A 534 -3.63 19.46 -4.24
CA TYR A 534 -4.00 20.11 -2.99
C TYR A 534 -4.69 19.12 -2.05
N GLN A 535 -3.92 18.46 -1.20
CA GLN A 535 -4.42 17.44 -0.29
C GLN A 535 -4.63 18.00 1.12
N VAL A 536 -5.65 17.50 1.81
CA VAL A 536 -5.93 17.76 3.23
C VAL A 536 -6.28 16.45 3.94
N MET A 537 -6.12 16.40 5.27
CA MET A 537 -6.59 15.26 6.05
C MET A 537 -8.12 15.14 5.97
N LEU A 538 -8.60 13.91 5.79
CA LEU A 538 -10.02 13.58 5.83
C LEU A 538 -10.45 13.34 7.28
N ASN A 539 -11.34 14.19 7.76
CA ASN A 539 -11.98 14.08 9.07
C ASN A 539 -13.32 13.36 8.90
N TYR A 540 -13.31 12.05 9.04
CA TYR A 540 -14.52 11.23 8.97
C TYR A 540 -15.53 11.67 10.02
N ARG A 541 -16.79 11.79 9.60
CA ARG A 541 -17.91 12.06 10.51
C ARG A 541 -18.16 10.87 11.43
N GLY A 542 -18.06 9.66 10.90
CA GLY A 542 -18.34 8.39 11.56
C GLY A 542 -18.58 7.30 10.51
N ARG A 543 -19.08 6.13 10.92
CA ARG A 543 -19.40 5.02 9.99
C ARG A 543 -20.53 5.37 9.04
N THR A 544 -21.53 6.12 9.52
CA THR A 544 -22.67 6.58 8.73
C THR A 544 -22.61 8.08 8.53
N VAL A 545 -22.30 8.53 7.32
CA VAL A 545 -22.16 9.96 6.98
C VAL A 545 -23.48 10.67 6.74
N ALA A 546 -24.42 9.99 6.09
CA ALA A 546 -25.66 10.56 5.58
C ALA A 546 -26.75 9.51 5.57
N GLN A 547 -28.00 9.96 5.53
CA GLN A 547 -29.13 9.07 5.28
C GLN A 547 -29.00 8.45 3.88
N GLN A 548 -29.27 7.15 3.78
CA GLN A 548 -29.18 6.39 2.53
C GLN A 548 -30.57 5.90 2.11
N VAL A 549 -30.88 6.01 0.83
CA VAL A 549 -32.08 5.48 0.19
C VAL A 549 -31.67 4.75 -1.09
N SER A 550 -32.43 3.75 -1.52
CA SER A 550 -32.13 3.05 -2.77
C SER A 550 -32.64 3.82 -3.99
N LEU A 551 -32.02 3.55 -5.15
CA LEU A 551 -32.50 4.12 -6.42
C LEU A 551 -33.95 3.71 -6.69
N SER A 552 -34.34 2.47 -6.40
CA SER A 552 -35.73 2.02 -6.54
C SER A 552 -36.72 2.77 -5.64
N GLN A 553 -36.33 3.12 -4.41
CA GLN A 553 -37.18 3.91 -3.51
C GLN A 553 -37.44 5.30 -4.08
N VAL A 554 -36.41 5.93 -4.65
CA VAL A 554 -36.54 7.22 -5.33
C VAL A 554 -37.49 7.08 -6.53
N LEU A 555 -37.26 6.12 -7.43
CA LEU A 555 -38.11 5.92 -8.61
C LEU A 555 -39.58 5.65 -8.26
N LYS A 556 -39.85 4.94 -7.15
CA LYS A 556 -41.20 4.68 -6.65
C LYS A 556 -41.83 5.86 -5.91
N GLY A 557 -41.11 6.96 -5.72
CA GLY A 557 -41.58 8.13 -4.97
C GLY A 557 -41.78 7.86 -3.46
N GLN A 558 -41.03 6.91 -2.91
CA GLN A 558 -41.15 6.49 -1.50
C GLN A 558 -40.27 7.32 -0.55
N VAL A 559 -39.43 8.21 -1.09
CA VAL A 559 -38.55 9.08 -0.30
C VAL A 559 -39.32 10.35 0.08
N PRO A 560 -39.46 10.66 1.38
CA PRO A 560 -40.18 11.85 1.82
C PRO A 560 -39.56 13.16 1.28
N PRO A 561 -40.37 14.14 0.85
CA PRO A 561 -39.86 15.39 0.25
C PRO A 561 -38.88 16.18 1.14
N GLU A 562 -39.06 16.15 2.45
CA GLU A 562 -38.19 16.80 3.44
C GLU A 562 -36.78 16.20 3.52
N GLN A 563 -36.60 14.97 3.01
CA GLN A 563 -35.30 14.32 2.88
C GLN A 563 -34.55 14.74 1.61
N ILE A 564 -35.22 15.42 0.67
CA ILE A 564 -34.63 15.86 -0.61
C ILE A 564 -34.49 17.38 -0.65
N LYS A 565 -35.51 18.09 -0.18
CA LYS A 565 -35.61 19.55 -0.28
C LYS A 565 -34.44 20.26 0.41
N ASP A 566 -33.81 21.17 -0.32
CA ASP A 566 -32.67 21.97 0.14
C ASP A 566 -31.43 21.18 0.61
N ARG A 567 -31.31 19.90 0.20
CA ARG A 567 -30.16 19.03 0.51
C ARG A 567 -29.25 18.81 -0.69
N ILE A 568 -28.02 18.36 -0.43
CA ILE A 568 -27.16 17.77 -1.47
C ILE A 568 -27.54 16.30 -1.59
N VAL A 569 -27.88 15.87 -2.80
CA VAL A 569 -28.20 14.47 -3.09
C VAL A 569 -27.06 13.85 -3.89
N LEU A 570 -26.37 12.85 -3.35
CA LEU A 570 -25.35 12.10 -4.08
C LEU A 570 -25.95 10.82 -4.64
N ILE A 571 -25.73 10.54 -5.92
CA ILE A 571 -26.19 9.32 -6.60
C ILE A 571 -24.95 8.52 -6.99
N GLY A 572 -24.84 7.28 -6.51
CA GLY A 572 -23.67 6.43 -6.77
C GLY A 572 -23.90 4.97 -6.40
N THR A 573 -22.94 4.10 -6.70
CA THR A 573 -23.08 2.65 -6.43
C THR A 573 -22.74 2.32 -4.98
N THR A 574 -23.60 1.54 -4.31
CA THR A 574 -23.38 1.03 -2.95
C THR A 574 -23.42 -0.50 -2.87
N ALA A 575 -23.47 -1.19 -4.02
CA ALA A 575 -23.46 -2.64 -4.11
C ALA A 575 -22.13 -3.23 -3.58
N ALA A 576 -22.21 -4.30 -2.79
CA ALA A 576 -21.05 -4.92 -2.12
C ALA A 576 -20.04 -5.57 -3.08
N ASN A 577 -20.44 -5.85 -4.33
CA ASN A 577 -19.55 -6.37 -5.38
C ASN A 577 -19.11 -5.29 -6.38
N ALA A 578 -19.39 -4.01 -6.10
CA ALA A 578 -18.98 -2.92 -6.96
C ALA A 578 -17.45 -2.73 -6.93
N LYS A 579 -16.91 -2.23 -8.04
CA LYS A 579 -15.47 -1.95 -8.18
C LYS A 579 -15.00 -0.71 -7.39
N ASP A 580 -15.94 0.04 -6.80
CA ASP A 580 -15.72 1.34 -6.17
C ASP A 580 -15.83 1.26 -4.63
N LEU A 581 -14.98 0.43 -4.02
CA LEU A 581 -14.99 0.10 -2.59
C LEU A 581 -13.61 0.35 -1.96
N PHE A 582 -13.57 1.15 -0.89
CA PHE A 582 -12.33 1.64 -0.29
C PHE A 582 -12.17 1.23 1.17
N LEU A 583 -10.93 1.03 1.62
CA LEU A 583 -10.63 0.88 3.04
C LEU A 583 -10.63 2.26 3.73
N THR A 584 -11.12 2.30 4.95
CA THR A 584 -11.19 3.49 5.80
C THR A 584 -10.56 3.19 7.17
N PRO A 585 -10.31 4.21 8.01
CA PRO A 585 -9.87 3.99 9.39
C PRO A 585 -10.78 3.06 10.21
N PHE A 586 -12.03 2.81 9.80
CA PHE A 586 -12.98 1.94 10.51
C PHE A 586 -12.90 0.47 10.07
N SER A 587 -12.32 0.21 8.89
CA SER A 587 -12.33 -1.10 8.21
C SER A 587 -11.73 -2.25 9.02
N SER A 588 -10.73 -1.99 9.88
CA SER A 588 -10.07 -3.03 10.68
C SER A 588 -10.95 -3.62 11.79
N THR A 589 -12.09 -3.00 12.09
CA THR A 589 -13.02 -3.41 13.16
C THR A 589 -14.35 -3.96 12.65
N GLU A 590 -14.58 -3.92 11.35
CA GLU A 590 -15.85 -4.35 10.75
C GLU A 590 -15.79 -5.82 10.36
N THR A 591 -16.69 -6.61 10.96
CA THR A 591 -16.82 -8.07 10.72
C THR A 591 -17.59 -8.38 9.44
N GLU A 592 -18.42 -7.45 8.96
CA GLU A 592 -19.18 -7.55 7.71
C GLU A 592 -18.89 -6.32 6.84
N ASN A 593 -18.51 -6.53 5.57
CA ASN A 593 -18.20 -5.47 4.59
C ASN A 593 -17.23 -4.39 5.07
N SER A 594 -15.97 -4.76 5.29
CA SER A 594 -14.89 -3.85 5.72
C SER A 594 -14.52 -2.73 4.74
N ARG A 595 -15.28 -2.51 3.65
CA ARG A 595 -15.00 -1.49 2.64
C ARG A 595 -16.19 -0.57 2.44
N LEU A 596 -15.92 0.72 2.36
CA LEU A 596 -16.92 1.76 2.17
C LEU A 596 -17.04 2.13 0.66
N PRO A 597 -18.26 2.17 0.10
CA PRO A 597 -18.50 2.68 -1.26
C PRO A 597 -17.95 4.08 -1.52
N GLY A 598 -17.43 4.32 -2.73
CA GLY A 598 -16.84 5.61 -3.14
C GLY A 598 -17.79 6.79 -2.97
N VAL A 599 -19.06 6.64 -3.33
CA VAL A 599 -20.08 7.67 -3.11
C VAL A 599 -20.22 8.09 -1.64
N LEU A 600 -20.01 7.15 -0.70
CA LEU A 600 -20.02 7.45 0.73
C LEU A 600 -18.73 8.14 1.18
N ILE A 601 -17.58 7.81 0.58
CA ILE A 601 -16.32 8.55 0.79
C ILE A 601 -16.47 9.99 0.33
N HIS A 602 -17.02 10.23 -0.86
CA HIS A 602 -17.27 11.60 -1.34
C HIS A 602 -18.28 12.33 -0.47
N ALA A 603 -19.29 11.65 0.08
CA ALA A 603 -20.21 12.24 1.04
C ALA A 603 -19.50 12.67 2.34
N GLN A 604 -18.49 11.91 2.82
CA GLN A 604 -17.66 12.31 3.97
C GLN A 604 -16.89 13.60 3.66
N MET A 605 -16.29 13.67 2.46
CA MET A 605 -15.57 14.86 1.99
C MET A 605 -16.49 16.08 1.88
N VAL A 606 -17.70 15.92 1.33
CA VAL A 606 -18.71 17.00 1.27
C VAL A 606 -19.10 17.45 2.67
N SER A 607 -19.38 16.51 3.59
CA SER A 607 -19.73 16.84 4.98
C SER A 607 -18.62 17.64 5.68
N GLN A 608 -17.34 17.29 5.44
CA GLN A 608 -16.19 18.04 5.95
C GLN A 608 -16.19 19.50 5.44
N PHE A 609 -16.41 19.72 4.15
CA PHE A 609 -16.45 21.08 3.60
C PHE A 609 -17.64 21.90 4.13
N LEU A 610 -18.82 21.28 4.28
CA LEU A 610 -19.99 21.94 4.86
C LEU A 610 -19.78 22.29 6.35
N ASN A 611 -19.17 21.39 7.12
CA ASN A 611 -18.81 21.63 8.52
C ASN A 611 -17.84 22.82 8.66
N ALA A 612 -16.89 22.97 7.74
CA ALA A 612 -15.98 24.11 7.75
C ALA A 612 -16.70 25.41 7.36
N GLY A 613 -17.48 25.39 6.26
CA GLY A 613 -18.14 26.58 5.75
C GLY A 613 -19.26 27.12 6.65
N LEU A 614 -20.04 26.23 7.28
CA LEU A 614 -21.24 26.61 8.05
C LEU A 614 -21.04 26.53 9.56
N ASP A 615 -20.32 25.52 10.03
CA ASP A 615 -20.22 25.21 11.46
C ASP A 615 -18.88 25.66 12.06
N GLY A 616 -17.99 26.26 11.26
CA GLY A 616 -16.68 26.76 11.70
C GLY A 616 -15.72 25.65 12.15
N LYS A 617 -15.98 24.39 11.79
CA LYS A 617 -15.14 23.26 12.19
C LYS A 617 -13.89 23.20 11.33
N SER A 618 -12.72 23.22 11.98
CA SER A 618 -11.44 23.16 11.27
C SER A 618 -11.18 21.77 10.66
N PRO A 619 -10.33 21.69 9.63
CA PRO A 619 -9.73 20.40 9.25
C PRO A 619 -8.79 19.91 10.35
N ILE A 620 -8.33 18.66 10.22
CA ILE A 620 -7.34 18.12 11.15
C ILE A 620 -6.03 18.90 11.00
N TRP A 621 -5.59 19.51 12.09
CA TRP A 621 -4.36 20.29 12.16
C TRP A 621 -3.27 19.47 12.82
N TYR A 622 -2.01 19.83 12.57
CA TYR A 622 -0.83 19.17 13.12
C TYR A 622 0.26 20.20 13.41
N TRP A 623 1.23 19.85 14.25
CA TRP A 623 2.32 20.75 14.61
C TRP A 623 3.45 20.76 13.59
N SER A 624 4.25 21.83 13.61
CA SER A 624 5.51 21.85 12.88
C SER A 624 6.55 20.94 13.53
N ASN A 625 7.47 20.41 12.74
CA ASN A 625 8.55 19.52 13.20
C ASN A 625 9.35 20.12 14.38
N LYS A 626 9.53 21.45 14.42
CA LYS A 626 10.26 22.13 15.50
C LYS A 626 9.55 21.98 16.85
N ILE A 627 8.23 22.18 16.87
CA ILE A 627 7.42 22.05 18.09
C ILE A 627 7.39 20.59 18.53
N GLU A 628 7.30 19.66 17.59
CA GLU A 628 7.31 18.23 17.89
C GLU A 628 8.64 17.74 18.48
N ILE A 629 9.79 18.25 18.02
CA ILE A 629 11.08 17.93 18.64
C ILE A 629 11.12 18.42 20.08
N VAL A 630 10.61 19.63 20.36
CA VAL A 630 10.48 20.15 21.73
C VAL A 630 9.55 19.27 22.57
N TRP A 631 8.44 18.82 22.00
CA TRP A 631 7.50 17.90 22.64
C TRP A 631 8.17 16.58 23.02
N ILE A 632 8.86 15.93 22.08
CA ILE A 632 9.62 14.68 22.31
C ILE A 632 10.70 14.91 23.39
N GLY A 633 11.44 16.01 23.30
CA GLY A 633 12.51 16.33 24.24
C GLY A 633 12.02 16.61 25.65
N GLY A 634 10.88 17.29 25.81
CA GLY A 634 10.26 17.53 27.11
C GLY A 634 9.97 16.22 27.85
N TRP A 635 9.39 15.24 27.16
CA TRP A 635 9.10 13.92 27.72
C TRP A 635 10.36 13.11 28.02
N ALA A 636 11.38 13.18 27.15
CA ALA A 636 12.67 12.51 27.37
C ALA A 636 13.38 13.03 28.63
N VAL A 637 13.38 14.35 28.85
CA VAL A 637 14.00 14.99 30.03
C VAL A 637 13.22 14.64 31.30
N LEU A 638 11.88 14.66 31.23
CA LEU A 638 11.04 14.33 32.38
C LEU A 638 11.20 12.87 32.82
N ALA A 639 11.20 11.92 31.88
CA ALA A 639 11.47 10.51 32.14
C ALA A 639 12.86 10.31 32.76
N GLY A 640 13.88 10.98 32.19
CA GLY A 640 15.23 10.91 32.70
C GLY A 640 15.39 11.48 34.12
N ALA A 641 14.67 12.55 34.45
CA ALA A 641 14.63 13.10 35.80
C ALA A 641 13.97 12.13 36.80
N ILE A 642 12.83 11.52 36.44
CA ILE A 642 12.17 10.50 37.27
C ILE A 642 13.10 9.33 37.53
N ALA A 643 13.74 8.77 36.50
CA ALA A 643 14.72 7.69 36.64
C ALA A 643 15.89 8.09 37.55
N TRP A 644 16.41 9.30 37.39
CA TRP A 644 17.51 9.82 38.21
C TRP A 644 17.14 9.97 39.69
N PHE A 645 15.92 10.36 40.04
CA PHE A 645 15.53 10.51 41.45
C PHE A 645 15.01 9.20 42.07
N ALA A 646 14.34 8.36 41.28
CA ALA A 646 13.65 7.16 41.76
C ALA A 646 14.48 5.85 41.69
N VAL A 647 15.68 5.83 41.09
CA VAL A 647 16.43 4.57 40.86
C VAL A 647 16.64 3.68 42.08
N ARG A 648 16.67 4.25 43.30
CA ARG A 648 16.82 3.46 44.54
C ARG A 648 15.71 2.43 44.73
N ARG A 649 14.63 2.53 43.95
CA ARG A 649 13.55 1.56 43.88
C ARG A 649 13.12 1.40 42.41
N PRO A 650 13.64 0.41 41.67
CA PRO A 650 13.43 0.29 40.22
C PRO A 650 11.95 0.22 39.82
N VAL A 651 11.10 -0.37 40.68
CA VAL A 651 9.64 -0.41 40.49
C VAL A 651 9.03 1.00 40.32
N TRP A 652 9.54 2.02 41.03
CA TRP A 652 9.02 3.39 40.91
C TRP A 652 9.45 4.08 39.63
N VAL A 653 10.56 3.67 39.01
CA VAL A 653 10.96 4.15 37.68
C VAL A 653 9.96 3.62 36.65
N LEU A 654 9.66 2.32 36.69
CA LEU A 654 8.69 1.68 35.79
C LEU A 654 7.29 2.28 35.93
N ILE A 655 6.79 2.44 37.16
CA ILE A 655 5.49 3.08 37.42
C ILE A 655 5.48 4.53 36.89
N GLY A 656 6.57 5.26 37.07
CA GLY A 656 6.73 6.62 36.56
C GLY A 656 6.64 6.68 35.03
N GLU A 657 7.38 5.82 34.33
CA GLU A 657 7.37 5.75 32.85
C GLU A 657 6.00 5.37 32.31
N VAL A 658 5.35 4.34 32.87
CA VAL A 658 3.98 3.94 32.49
C VAL A 658 3.01 5.10 32.70
N GLY A 659 3.13 5.83 33.82
CA GLY A 659 2.35 7.03 34.08
C GLY A 659 2.56 8.13 33.05
N LEU A 660 3.82 8.43 32.67
CA LEU A 660 4.12 9.41 31.63
C LEU A 660 3.55 9.00 30.27
N ILE A 661 3.68 7.72 29.89
CA ILE A 661 3.13 7.17 28.64
C ILE A 661 1.60 7.33 28.63
N ALA A 662 0.92 7.00 29.74
CA ALA A 662 -0.52 7.18 29.85
C ALA A 662 -0.92 8.66 29.69
N ILE A 663 -0.15 9.60 30.26
CA ILE A 663 -0.41 11.03 30.08
C ILE A 663 -0.22 11.45 28.62
N VAL A 664 0.86 11.03 27.94
CA VAL A 664 1.07 11.32 26.51
C VAL A 664 -0.11 10.86 25.67
N VAL A 665 -0.57 9.62 25.89
CA VAL A 665 -1.71 9.04 25.16
C VAL A 665 -3.00 9.82 25.45
N LEU A 666 -3.29 10.13 26.71
CA LEU A 666 -4.48 10.90 27.10
C LEU A 666 -4.48 12.32 26.54
N VAL A 667 -3.32 12.99 26.53
CA VAL A 667 -3.16 14.31 25.91
C VAL A 667 -3.38 14.20 24.41
N GLY A 668 -2.81 13.18 23.76
CA GLY A 668 -3.03 12.90 22.33
C GLY A 668 -4.51 12.74 21.98
N ILE A 669 -5.26 11.91 22.72
CA ILE A 669 -6.71 11.71 22.53
C ILE A 669 -7.48 13.01 22.73
N SER A 670 -7.15 13.74 23.80
CA SER A 670 -7.83 15.00 24.14
C SER A 670 -7.63 16.03 23.05
N VAL A 671 -6.39 16.21 22.58
CA VAL A 671 -6.06 17.15 21.49
C VAL A 671 -6.72 16.72 20.17
N PHE A 672 -6.80 15.42 19.90
CA PHE A 672 -7.47 14.89 18.71
C PHE A 672 -8.98 15.11 18.70
N SER A 673 -9.60 15.19 19.88
CA SER A 673 -11.03 15.56 20.02
C SER A 673 -11.29 17.00 19.56
N TYR A 674 -10.26 17.86 19.57
CA TYR A 674 -10.24 19.21 18.99
C TYR A 674 -9.56 19.24 17.62
N GLN A 675 -9.57 18.12 16.89
CA GLN A 675 -9.02 17.97 15.53
C GLN A 675 -7.49 18.10 15.45
N GLY A 676 -6.78 18.08 16.56
CA GLY A 676 -5.31 18.13 16.57
C GLY A 676 -4.69 16.75 16.49
N TRP A 677 -3.89 16.50 15.46
CA TRP A 677 -3.06 15.31 15.37
C TRP A 677 -1.63 15.64 15.81
N ILE A 678 -1.30 15.25 17.04
CA ILE A 678 0.02 15.42 17.65
C ILE A 678 0.70 14.06 17.83
N PRO A 679 2.05 14.00 17.79
CA PRO A 679 2.77 12.75 17.87
C PRO A 679 2.63 12.07 19.25
N ILE A 680 2.21 10.81 19.24
CA ILE A 680 2.07 9.96 20.44
C ILE A 680 3.22 8.96 20.54
N ILE A 681 3.63 8.35 19.43
CA ILE A 681 4.61 7.26 19.43
C ILE A 681 6.04 7.74 19.68
N PRO A 682 6.56 8.78 19.01
CA PRO A 682 7.93 9.24 19.27
C PRO A 682 8.19 9.63 20.74
N PRO A 683 7.30 10.38 21.45
CA PRO A 683 7.48 10.63 22.87
C PRO A 683 7.52 9.37 23.74
N ILE A 684 6.74 8.33 23.43
CA ILE A 684 6.76 7.05 24.17
C ILE A 684 8.13 6.40 24.08
N PHE A 685 8.71 6.31 22.87
CA PHE A 685 10.08 5.79 22.70
C PHE A 685 11.12 6.66 23.41
N ALA A 686 10.95 7.98 23.39
CA ALA A 686 11.86 8.89 24.06
C ALA A 686 11.83 8.73 25.60
N ILE A 687 10.64 8.49 26.18
CA ILE A 687 10.46 8.18 27.60
C ILE A 687 11.23 6.89 27.95
N ILE A 688 10.99 5.81 27.20
CA ILE A 688 11.60 4.48 27.45
C ILE A 688 13.13 4.55 27.32
N LEU A 689 13.65 5.17 26.26
CA LEU A 689 15.09 5.25 26.02
C LEU A 689 15.79 6.13 27.07
N ALA A 690 15.22 7.30 27.39
CA ALA A 690 15.85 8.21 28.34
C ALA A 690 15.77 7.69 29.78
N GLY A 691 14.62 7.17 30.20
CA GLY A 691 14.44 6.65 31.55
C GLY A 691 15.23 5.35 31.77
N GLY A 692 15.15 4.39 30.84
CA GLY A 692 15.91 3.14 30.86
C GLY A 692 17.43 3.38 30.83
N GLY A 693 17.92 4.27 29.97
CA GLY A 693 19.35 4.59 29.87
C GLY A 693 19.93 5.18 31.16
N ILE A 694 19.18 6.05 31.83
CA ILE A 694 19.61 6.66 33.09
C ILE A 694 19.52 5.67 34.25
N ALA A 695 18.48 4.82 34.28
CA ALA A 695 18.35 3.77 35.28
C ALA A 695 19.54 2.79 35.20
N ALA A 696 19.87 2.31 33.99
CA ALA A 696 21.00 1.41 33.75
C ALA A 696 22.34 2.02 34.17
N TYR A 697 22.60 3.28 33.77
CA TYR A 697 23.83 3.99 34.18
C TYR A 697 23.96 4.10 35.70
N ARG A 698 22.85 4.39 36.40
CA ARG A 698 22.89 4.58 37.85
C ARG A 698 22.98 3.26 38.61
N MET A 699 22.41 2.17 38.10
CA MET A 699 22.64 0.82 38.67
C MET A 699 24.12 0.41 38.52
N ALA A 700 24.69 0.56 37.32
CA ALA A 700 26.08 0.18 37.04
C ALA A 700 27.13 0.96 37.87
N ARG A 701 26.80 2.14 38.37
CA ARG A 701 27.73 3.02 39.12
C ARG A 701 27.55 2.98 40.65
N PHE A 702 26.45 2.42 41.16
CA PHE A 702 26.15 2.41 42.60
C PHE A 702 25.99 1.02 43.21
N ASP A 703 25.94 -0.05 42.40
CA ASP A 703 25.99 -1.45 42.86
C ASP A 703 27.39 -2.10 42.68
N GLY A 704 28.43 -1.28 42.42
CA GLY A 704 29.83 -1.68 42.28
C GLY A 704 30.74 -1.10 43.35
#